data_AF-A0A967EXW6-F1
#
_entry.id   AF-A0A967EXW6-F1
#
_cell.length_a   1.000
_cell.length_b   1.000
_cell.length_c   1.000
_cell.angle_alpha   90.00
_cell.angle_beta   90.00
_cell.angle_gamma   90.00
#
_symmetry.space_group_name_H-M   'P 1'
#
loop_
_entity.id
_entity.type
_entity.pdbx_description
1 polymer ?
#
loop_
_entity_poly.entity_id
_entity_poly.type
_entity_poly.pdbx_seq_one_letter_code
_entity_poly.pdbx_strand_id
1 'polypeptide(L)'
;MMFPRLLGLFLILGLWGPPLQAAEPVTMRGGLHPDHGRIVFDWPREVGYEARLEEGRLIVSFAEEAAFAGEPLRNGLRGYAEPPQVSDNGRSLSFGLTGALAMNHFRAGPKVVLELRREDVAAPQKAKAAAETAGETAGETVADAKTAALPTVKVRGGRHPEYSRLVFDWPDAVASRLEESPGRARIVFDRQARFDTSAVRPKGLPQIAAVSAEPDGVSITLPESSQLRVQRSGTKVILDVLAAKQAAPAKAAVAPQKDKPKVADVTPRPAPAAAAEKEAALPTEAATGPAEAADSKAKAASPTSLVPESMGGKAGAPAPEVVENESAEQGRVAASSPPAGLQTASVGASAGKDSATDEKAAAQFYGQTSATAVDFADSARSRLTVALEPVITFESSSAQGPTADRFVPVILTFDWDRPTAAAAFRRGENLWLTFDRPPPRNLVKLIAATAPHLGSVRLVEAGSATVMVIGALPTVAPRLTRDGNSWIVDLRPRSTLPQKALAAPVVEKKEYSRVRFPLSGAERLHWVTDPDAGDRLVIVPTRGAGMGMTLPYAYPQFRSLQSQQGVVLQPLASSLQVAVIRSGVLVRDPNGLLVSDPQQRQAVRRGEAEQTEPRLFDLVAWRRGSLDDYQVQRRDLLGAMIGSSGDQLGVQRVELARFHFAHGFDSEALGSLGVIEEKHPRLALDPEIRLMQAASQWLIRDFRAAAAGLAHASLAGEREALLWQAALAAQAEDWQAAANGFAATDDLIDSYARRIRLRLRLAAADAFLMSGDDAAATLQLGALRREDLNRREEAQVKVVQGALQLVRGNAEEARRLWNAARDSRHGPSQARARLALVDLGLEDGSLSADDAIAELERLRFAWRGDQFEFTLLRRLADLYVAENRHREALYTLRQAVTSFPDSPGARDSAQKMRQTFAEIYRDVGDPDVPPLRALALYQEFKELTPAGAEGDRLITGLADRLVEVDLLDRAAELLEGQVRYRLEGEEKARIGARLALIHLLNHNPDASLSALEVSEAEGGDAALMAQRRQLRARAFSDLNRADDGLKMLEGDDSLDAEMLRADIHWRLRQWPQAVDSLAKLVPLLPPARAMLLSESQQVVNLAVALMLSNQAVELEDLNRRYGAAMAKGPHSDTFNLLVGDGEKSAISSIADELGKVAQAQDFMANYRERLKDGELSQVN
;
A
#
# COMPACT_ATOMS: atom_id res chain seq x y z
N MET A 1 -37.37 -25.00 -53.82
CA MET A 1 -36.56 -25.47 -54.97
C MET A 1 -35.70 -26.66 -54.53
N MET A 2 -35.01 -27.33 -55.45
CA MET A 2 -34.27 -28.61 -55.28
C MET A 2 -33.42 -28.71 -53.98
N PHE A 3 -33.38 -29.82 -53.23
CA PHE A 3 -32.92 -31.22 -53.49
C PHE A 3 -31.37 -31.42 -53.40
N PRO A 4 -30.83 -32.57 -52.90
CA PRO A 4 -30.89 -32.93 -51.47
C PRO A 4 -29.57 -33.55 -50.90
N ARG A 5 -29.69 -34.10 -49.67
CA ARG A 5 -28.79 -35.05 -48.99
C ARG A 5 -28.18 -36.16 -49.86
N LEU A 6 -26.94 -36.54 -49.54
CA LEU A 6 -26.35 -37.89 -49.32
C LEU A 6 -24.94 -37.63 -48.74
N LEU A 7 -24.30 -38.48 -47.92
CA LEU A 7 -24.44 -39.90 -47.62
C LEU A 7 -24.31 -40.13 -46.10
N GLY A 8 -24.92 -41.18 -45.54
CA GLY A 8 -24.67 -41.54 -44.14
C GLY A 8 -25.40 -42.79 -43.66
N LEU A 9 -24.70 -43.93 -43.62
CA LEU A 9 -24.94 -45.06 -42.70
C LEU A 9 -23.74 -46.01 -42.71
N PHE A 10 -23.51 -46.70 -41.58
CA PHE A 10 -22.57 -47.81 -41.37
C PHE A 10 -21.10 -47.67 -41.83
N LEU A 11 -20.23 -47.33 -40.89
CA LEU A 11 -19.31 -48.37 -40.38
C LEU A 11 -19.19 -48.24 -38.85
N ILE A 12 -19.64 -49.27 -38.12
CA ILE A 12 -19.46 -49.38 -36.65
C ILE A 12 -18.54 -50.56 -36.41
N LEU A 13 -17.33 -50.31 -35.88
CA LEU A 13 -16.54 -51.16 -34.98
C LEU A 13 -15.10 -50.61 -34.92
N GLY A 14 -14.72 -50.00 -33.79
CA GLY A 14 -13.37 -49.49 -33.59
C GLY A 14 -13.22 -48.69 -32.29
N LEU A 15 -12.52 -49.29 -31.31
CA LEU A 15 -11.97 -48.67 -30.10
C LEU A 15 -12.88 -47.74 -29.26
N TRP A 16 -13.54 -48.32 -28.26
CA TRP A 16 -13.49 -47.71 -26.92
C TRP A 16 -12.06 -47.86 -26.38
N GLY A 17 -11.19 -46.90 -26.70
CA GLY A 17 -9.98 -46.66 -25.93
C GLY A 17 -10.31 -45.83 -24.68
N PRO A 18 -9.52 -45.91 -23.60
CA PRO A 18 -9.55 -44.88 -22.58
C PRO A 18 -9.16 -43.53 -23.21
N PRO A 19 -9.63 -42.39 -22.69
CA PRO A 19 -9.14 -41.09 -23.16
C PRO A 19 -7.64 -41.02 -22.95
N LEU A 20 -6.89 -40.63 -23.98
CA LEU A 20 -5.48 -40.27 -23.82
C LEU A 20 -5.40 -39.11 -22.82
N GLN A 21 -4.82 -39.37 -21.65
CA GLN A 21 -4.42 -38.29 -20.75
C GLN A 21 -3.34 -37.47 -21.47
N ALA A 22 -3.66 -36.23 -21.81
CA ALA A 22 -2.63 -35.25 -22.13
C ALA A 22 -1.76 -35.07 -20.88
N ALA A 23 -0.44 -35.22 -21.03
CA ALA A 23 0.50 -35.09 -19.92
C ALA A 23 0.36 -33.71 -19.24
N GLU A 24 0.37 -33.69 -17.89
CA GLU A 24 0.16 -32.44 -17.14
C GLU A 24 1.31 -31.45 -17.45
N PRO A 25 1.01 -30.15 -17.70
CA PRO A 25 2.03 -29.16 -18.02
C PRO A 25 2.81 -28.78 -16.75
N VAL A 26 4.04 -29.27 -16.64
CA VAL A 26 4.94 -28.97 -15.51
C VAL A 26 5.83 -27.80 -15.89
N THR A 27 5.77 -26.72 -15.11
CA THR A 27 6.59 -25.54 -15.37
C THR A 27 8.02 -25.79 -14.88
N MET A 28 8.99 -25.64 -15.77
CA MET A 28 10.42 -25.80 -15.48
C MET A 28 11.10 -24.43 -15.51
N ARG A 29 11.84 -24.09 -14.47
CA ARG A 29 12.54 -22.80 -14.32
C ARG A 29 13.96 -23.03 -13.81
N GLY A 30 14.87 -22.13 -14.15
CA GLY A 30 16.24 -22.16 -13.64
C GLY A 30 16.84 -20.78 -13.52
N GLY A 31 17.81 -20.62 -12.63
CA GLY A 31 18.46 -19.36 -12.33
C GLY A 31 19.81 -19.55 -11.63
N LEU A 32 20.66 -18.55 -11.72
CA LEU A 32 21.96 -18.50 -11.05
C LEU A 32 21.82 -17.85 -9.66
N HIS A 33 22.45 -18.46 -8.67
CA HIS A 33 22.71 -17.89 -7.35
C HIS A 33 24.25 -17.74 -7.17
N PRO A 34 24.74 -16.96 -6.20
CA PRO A 34 26.16 -16.63 -6.08
C PRO A 34 27.12 -17.83 -5.99
N ASP A 35 26.67 -18.95 -5.42
CA ASP A 35 27.45 -20.18 -5.23
C ASP A 35 26.99 -21.36 -6.11
N HIS A 36 25.78 -21.29 -6.70
CA HIS A 36 25.17 -22.44 -7.40
C HIS A 36 24.19 -22.05 -8.51
N GLY A 37 24.14 -22.84 -9.59
CA GLY A 37 22.98 -22.84 -10.49
C GLY A 37 21.83 -23.64 -9.88
N ARG A 38 20.57 -23.21 -10.05
CA ARG A 38 19.39 -23.90 -9.50
C ARG A 38 18.36 -24.20 -10.58
N ILE A 39 17.78 -25.40 -10.52
CA ILE A 39 16.68 -25.88 -11.38
C ILE A 39 15.46 -26.16 -10.48
N VAL A 40 14.27 -25.77 -10.93
CA VAL A 40 13.00 -25.98 -10.22
C VAL A 40 11.95 -26.53 -11.19
N PHE A 41 11.32 -27.64 -10.79
CA PHE A 41 10.14 -28.20 -11.45
C PHE A 41 8.91 -27.95 -10.58
N ASP A 42 8.01 -27.09 -11.06
CA ASP A 42 6.74 -26.76 -10.41
C ASP A 42 5.65 -27.76 -10.82
N TRP A 43 5.57 -28.88 -10.09
CA TRP A 43 4.50 -29.86 -10.23
C TRP A 43 3.21 -29.42 -9.50
N PRO A 44 2.02 -29.86 -9.94
CA PRO A 44 0.75 -29.57 -9.25
C PRO A 44 0.55 -30.40 -7.97
N ARG A 45 1.29 -31.51 -7.80
CA ARG A 45 1.26 -32.44 -6.65
C ARG A 45 2.63 -33.10 -6.46
N GLU A 46 2.84 -33.75 -5.32
CA GLU A 46 4.10 -34.44 -5.03
C GLU A 46 4.29 -35.68 -5.93
N VAL A 47 5.16 -35.55 -6.94
CA VAL A 47 5.59 -36.66 -7.79
C VAL A 47 6.83 -37.36 -7.22
N GLY A 48 7.00 -38.66 -7.44
CA GLY A 48 8.28 -39.35 -7.22
C GLY A 48 9.33 -38.89 -8.24
N TYR A 49 10.58 -38.71 -7.80
CA TYR A 49 11.68 -38.37 -8.71
C TYR A 49 13.01 -38.98 -8.23
N GLU A 50 13.92 -39.18 -9.18
CA GLU A 50 15.31 -39.54 -8.97
C GLU A 50 16.18 -38.58 -9.80
N ALA A 51 17.36 -38.22 -9.28
CA ALA A 51 18.30 -37.34 -9.95
C ALA A 51 19.72 -37.88 -9.76
N ARG A 52 20.48 -38.02 -10.85
CA ARG A 52 21.85 -38.56 -10.84
C ARG A 52 22.78 -37.83 -11.81
N LEU A 53 24.08 -37.89 -11.51
CA LEU A 53 25.15 -37.39 -12.36
C LEU A 53 25.85 -38.57 -13.03
N GLU A 54 25.82 -38.64 -14.36
CA GLU A 54 26.44 -39.70 -15.15
C GLU A 54 27.08 -39.11 -16.41
N GLU A 55 28.33 -39.49 -16.71
CA GLU A 55 29.05 -39.13 -17.94
C GLU A 55 29.05 -37.62 -18.29
N GLY A 56 29.14 -36.74 -17.28
CA GLY A 56 29.08 -35.28 -17.49
C GLY A 56 27.68 -34.75 -17.80
N ARG A 57 26.64 -35.52 -17.50
CA ARG A 57 25.23 -35.15 -17.65
C ARG A 57 24.50 -35.25 -16.31
N LEU A 58 23.56 -34.34 -16.09
CA LEU A 58 22.51 -34.51 -15.08
C LEU A 58 21.35 -35.24 -15.72
N ILE A 59 20.93 -36.37 -15.15
CA ILE A 59 19.71 -37.10 -15.53
C ILE A 59 18.70 -36.96 -14.40
N VAL A 60 17.48 -36.52 -14.73
CA VAL A 60 16.35 -36.41 -13.79
C VAL A 60 15.19 -37.23 -14.33
N SER A 61 14.76 -38.25 -13.58
CA SER A 61 13.66 -39.13 -13.95
C SER A 61 12.51 -39.00 -12.95
N PHE A 62 11.30 -38.85 -13.47
CA PHE A 62 10.06 -38.71 -12.71
C PHE A 62 9.22 -39.98 -12.81
N ALA A 63 8.45 -40.28 -11.77
CA ALA A 63 7.57 -41.45 -11.72
C ALA A 63 6.37 -41.34 -12.69
N GLU A 64 6.12 -40.16 -13.26
CA GLU A 64 4.93 -39.81 -14.05
C GLU A 64 5.32 -38.97 -15.28
N GLU A 65 4.48 -39.00 -16.31
CA GLU A 65 4.70 -38.29 -17.59
C GLU A 65 4.21 -36.84 -17.53
N ALA A 66 5.06 -35.90 -17.95
CA ALA A 66 4.75 -34.47 -17.94
C ALA A 66 5.14 -33.76 -19.25
N ALA A 67 4.37 -32.74 -19.60
CA ALA A 67 4.70 -31.81 -20.66
C ALA A 67 5.52 -30.64 -20.06
N PHE A 68 6.85 -30.76 -20.05
CA PHE A 68 7.72 -29.72 -19.48
C PHE A 68 7.69 -28.43 -20.32
N ALA A 69 7.29 -27.32 -19.70
CA ALA A 69 7.14 -26.01 -20.34
C ALA A 69 7.90 -24.90 -19.59
N GLY A 70 8.45 -23.93 -20.32
CA GLY A 70 9.14 -22.78 -19.75
C GLY A 70 9.99 -22.02 -20.76
N GLU A 71 10.37 -20.78 -20.40
CA GLU A 71 11.43 -20.02 -21.08
C GLU A 71 12.75 -20.82 -21.11
N PRO A 72 13.56 -20.70 -22.18
CA PRO A 72 14.72 -21.58 -22.37
C PRO A 72 15.80 -21.36 -21.31
N LEU A 73 16.13 -22.44 -20.60
CA LEU A 73 17.24 -22.54 -19.62
C LEU A 73 18.62 -22.12 -20.16
N ARG A 74 18.76 -21.94 -21.49
CA ARG A 74 19.92 -21.38 -22.21
C ARG A 74 20.54 -20.16 -21.52
N ASN A 75 19.72 -19.30 -20.91
CA ASN A 75 20.19 -18.12 -20.18
C ASN A 75 20.30 -18.37 -18.66
N GLY A 76 19.33 -19.07 -18.07
CA GLY A 76 19.22 -19.24 -16.61
C GLY A 76 20.27 -20.16 -15.94
N LEU A 77 21.01 -20.95 -16.72
CA LEU A 77 22.04 -21.88 -16.22
C LEU A 77 23.38 -21.73 -16.97
N ARG A 78 23.62 -20.60 -17.63
CA ARG A 78 24.81 -20.35 -18.47
C ARG A 78 26.09 -20.53 -17.65
N GLY A 79 26.92 -21.52 -18.02
CA GLY A 79 28.15 -21.87 -17.30
C GLY A 79 27.97 -22.91 -16.18
N TYR A 80 26.81 -23.55 -16.09
CA TYR A 80 26.57 -24.77 -15.29
C TYR A 80 25.96 -25.90 -16.14
N ALA A 81 24.91 -25.63 -16.93
CA ALA A 81 24.20 -26.67 -17.68
C ALA A 81 23.71 -26.23 -19.06
N GLU A 82 23.71 -27.17 -20.00
CA GLU A 82 23.10 -27.06 -21.32
C GLU A 82 21.57 -27.28 -21.26
N PRO A 83 20.82 -26.89 -22.32
CA PRO A 83 19.38 -27.13 -22.38
C PRO A 83 19.03 -28.62 -22.33
N PRO A 84 17.97 -29.02 -21.59
CA PRO A 84 17.62 -30.42 -21.43
C PRO A 84 17.11 -31.05 -22.73
N GLN A 85 17.50 -32.31 -22.93
CA GLN A 85 16.86 -33.24 -23.84
C GLN A 85 15.86 -34.08 -23.06
N VAL A 86 14.58 -33.99 -23.41
CA VAL A 86 13.50 -34.81 -22.84
C VAL A 86 13.50 -36.18 -23.53
N SER A 87 13.38 -37.24 -22.74
CA SER A 87 13.30 -38.62 -23.20
C SER A 87 12.18 -39.37 -22.46
N ASP A 88 11.99 -40.65 -22.79
CA ASP A 88 11.13 -41.55 -22.02
C ASP A 88 9.67 -41.03 -21.89
N ASN A 89 9.11 -40.58 -23.02
CA ASN A 89 7.78 -39.97 -23.17
C ASN A 89 7.47 -38.80 -22.21
N GLY A 90 8.48 -38.10 -21.70
CA GLY A 90 8.28 -37.01 -20.74
C GLY A 90 8.35 -37.45 -19.28
N ARG A 91 8.89 -38.64 -18.99
CA ARG A 91 9.32 -39.03 -17.63
C ARG A 91 10.73 -38.55 -17.32
N SER A 92 11.62 -38.49 -18.30
CA SER A 92 13.05 -38.22 -18.08
C SER A 92 13.53 -36.96 -18.81
N LEU A 93 14.41 -36.19 -18.16
CA LEU A 93 15.21 -35.14 -18.79
C LEU A 93 16.69 -35.42 -18.58
N SER A 94 17.52 -35.04 -19.54
CA SER A 94 18.97 -35.04 -19.40
C SER A 94 19.60 -33.73 -19.86
N PHE A 95 20.46 -33.15 -19.03
CA PHE A 95 21.16 -31.88 -19.25
C PHE A 95 22.66 -32.18 -19.40
N GLY A 96 23.32 -31.64 -20.43
CA GLY A 96 24.79 -31.62 -20.46
C GLY A 96 25.33 -30.65 -19.39
N LEU A 97 26.45 -30.96 -18.74
CA LEU A 97 27.05 -30.12 -17.70
C LEU A 97 28.37 -29.51 -18.15
N THR A 98 28.57 -28.23 -17.85
CA THR A 98 29.78 -27.49 -18.26
C THR A 98 30.84 -27.51 -17.15
N GLY A 99 31.43 -28.69 -16.92
CA GLY A 99 32.51 -28.91 -15.95
C GLY A 99 32.20 -29.97 -14.88
N ALA A 100 33.13 -30.16 -13.95
CA ALA A 100 32.90 -30.98 -12.75
C ALA A 100 31.99 -30.21 -11.77
N LEU A 101 30.79 -30.74 -11.53
CA LEU A 101 29.78 -30.11 -10.70
C LEU A 101 29.23 -31.10 -9.66
N ALA A 102 29.21 -30.68 -8.40
CA ALA A 102 28.50 -31.37 -7.33
C ALA A 102 27.01 -30.99 -7.37
N MET A 103 26.13 -31.98 -7.24
CA MET A 103 24.68 -31.78 -7.18
C MET A 103 24.14 -31.95 -5.76
N ASN A 104 23.25 -31.05 -5.35
CA ASN A 104 22.32 -31.21 -4.24
C ASN A 104 20.88 -31.17 -4.77
N HIS A 105 19.94 -31.87 -4.16
CA HIS A 105 18.53 -31.81 -4.55
C HIS A 105 17.58 -32.04 -3.37
N PHE A 106 16.41 -31.39 -3.41
CA PHE A 106 15.41 -31.46 -2.36
C PHE A 106 13.99 -31.19 -2.88
N ARG A 107 12.99 -31.35 -2.01
CA ARG A 107 11.57 -31.09 -2.31
C ARG A 107 11.08 -29.88 -1.51
N ALA A 108 10.28 -29.02 -2.15
CA ALA A 108 9.67 -27.84 -1.52
C ALA A 108 8.15 -27.83 -1.81
N GLY A 109 7.38 -28.53 -0.97
CA GLY A 109 5.97 -28.85 -1.26
C GLY A 109 5.89 -29.78 -2.48
N PRO A 110 5.02 -29.55 -3.48
CA PRO A 110 5.01 -30.38 -4.69
C PRO A 110 6.27 -30.19 -5.55
N LYS A 111 7.03 -29.10 -5.35
CA LYS A 111 8.14 -28.69 -6.23
C LYS A 111 9.39 -29.54 -6.00
N VAL A 112 10.09 -29.87 -7.08
CA VAL A 112 11.39 -30.53 -7.06
C VAL A 112 12.47 -29.50 -7.39
N VAL A 113 13.51 -29.41 -6.56
CA VAL A 113 14.59 -28.41 -6.65
C VAL A 113 15.93 -29.13 -6.73
N LEU A 114 16.78 -28.70 -7.66
CA LEU A 114 18.15 -29.18 -7.81
C LEU A 114 19.12 -27.99 -7.82
N GLU A 115 20.29 -28.16 -7.23
CA GLU A 115 21.35 -27.17 -7.13
C GLU A 115 22.66 -27.78 -7.66
N LEU A 116 23.37 -27.04 -8.50
CA LEU A 116 24.64 -27.42 -9.11
C LEU A 116 25.73 -26.46 -8.64
N ARG A 117 26.75 -26.97 -7.94
CA ARG A 117 27.94 -26.24 -7.45
C ARG A 117 29.18 -26.70 -8.21
N ARG A 118 30.17 -25.84 -8.39
CA ARG A 118 31.48 -26.24 -8.96
C ARG A 118 32.32 -26.96 -7.92
N GLU A 119 33.10 -27.95 -8.34
CA GLU A 119 34.09 -28.61 -7.48
C GLU A 119 35.45 -27.91 -7.62
N ASP A 120 35.85 -27.14 -6.62
CA ASP A 120 37.18 -26.54 -6.54
C ASP A 120 38.22 -27.55 -6.03
N VAL A 121 39.32 -27.72 -6.77
CA VAL A 121 40.39 -28.67 -6.44
C VAL A 121 41.54 -27.98 -5.73
N ALA A 122 41.50 -27.94 -4.38
CA ALA A 122 42.63 -28.30 -3.50
C ALA A 122 42.41 -27.91 -2.02
N ALA A 123 42.30 -28.92 -1.15
CA ALA A 123 42.63 -28.80 0.28
C ALA A 123 43.44 -30.05 0.71
N PRO A 124 44.71 -29.92 1.13
CA PRO A 124 45.60 -31.07 1.27
C PRO A 124 45.40 -31.84 2.59
N GLN A 125 44.86 -33.06 2.50
CA GLN A 125 44.90 -34.01 3.61
C GLN A 125 46.27 -34.71 3.71
N LYS A 126 47.10 -34.31 4.69
CA LYS A 126 47.92 -35.20 5.56
C LYS A 126 48.88 -34.42 6.48
N ALA A 127 48.49 -34.24 7.74
CA ALA A 127 49.38 -33.82 8.82
C ALA A 127 48.98 -34.45 10.18
N LYS A 128 48.56 -35.73 10.17
CA LYS A 128 48.13 -36.47 11.38
C LYS A 128 49.14 -37.56 11.76
N ALA A 129 50.37 -37.17 12.13
CA ALA A 129 51.35 -37.98 12.88
C ALA A 129 52.71 -37.25 13.08
N ALA A 130 52.74 -36.07 13.73
CA ALA A 130 54.01 -35.39 14.08
C ALA A 130 53.92 -34.33 15.21
N ALA A 131 53.01 -34.50 16.18
CA ALA A 131 52.83 -33.53 17.28
C ALA A 131 52.51 -34.16 18.66
N GLU A 132 52.49 -35.49 18.78
CA GLU A 132 52.40 -36.19 20.07
C GLU A 132 53.78 -36.77 20.44
N THR A 133 54.76 -35.92 20.79
CA THR A 133 55.89 -36.31 21.66
C THR A 133 56.69 -35.10 22.17
N ALA A 134 56.93 -35.08 23.49
CA ALA A 134 58.00 -34.35 24.20
C ALA A 134 58.26 -32.86 23.84
N GLY A 135 57.66 -31.95 24.61
CA GLY A 135 57.93 -30.50 24.60
C GLY A 135 57.69 -29.85 25.97
N GLU A 136 58.00 -30.57 27.04
CA GLU A 136 57.60 -30.28 28.42
C GLU A 136 58.66 -29.48 29.19
N THR A 137 58.38 -28.23 29.57
CA THR A 137 58.68 -27.62 30.90
C THR A 137 58.18 -26.17 31.02
N ALA A 138 57.95 -25.70 32.25
CA ALA A 138 57.24 -24.45 32.59
C ALA A 138 58.12 -23.18 32.64
N GLY A 139 57.50 -21.98 32.69
CA GLY A 139 58.21 -20.68 32.70
C GLY A 139 57.44 -19.41 33.11
N GLU A 140 56.35 -19.54 33.89
CA GLU A 140 55.71 -18.50 34.76
C GLU A 140 55.34 -17.07 34.27
N THR A 141 54.01 -16.84 34.19
CA THR A 141 53.22 -15.77 34.89
C THR A 141 52.82 -14.42 34.25
N VAL A 142 51.65 -13.94 34.74
CA VAL A 142 50.98 -12.62 34.65
C VAL A 142 50.14 -12.33 33.39
N ALA A 143 48.82 -12.04 33.45
CA ALA A 143 47.75 -12.32 34.44
C ALA A 143 46.33 -12.18 33.81
N ASP A 144 45.34 -12.89 34.36
CA ASP A 144 43.86 -12.72 34.26
C ASP A 144 43.13 -12.40 32.93
N ALA A 145 42.47 -13.41 32.34
CA ALA A 145 41.08 -13.33 31.83
C ALA A 145 40.46 -14.71 31.45
N LYS A 146 39.56 -15.24 32.30
CA LYS A 146 38.52 -16.29 32.07
C LYS A 146 38.66 -17.29 30.89
N THR A 147 38.89 -18.55 31.23
CA THR A 147 38.57 -19.73 30.38
C THR A 147 37.08 -19.84 30.08
N ALA A 148 36.69 -19.98 28.80
CA ALA A 148 35.29 -20.19 28.40
C ALA A 148 34.86 -21.65 28.58
N ALA A 149 33.80 -21.88 29.34
CA ALA A 149 33.18 -23.20 29.48
C ALA A 149 32.17 -23.47 28.35
N LEU A 150 32.10 -24.72 27.86
CA LEU A 150 31.08 -25.14 26.88
C LEU A 150 29.66 -24.82 27.39
N PRO A 151 28.79 -24.19 26.57
CA PRO A 151 27.45 -23.82 26.99
C PRO A 151 26.63 -25.07 27.33
N THR A 152 25.80 -25.00 28.38
CA THR A 152 24.89 -26.09 28.75
C THR A 152 23.53 -25.90 28.06
N VAL A 153 23.24 -26.78 27.11
CA VAL A 153 22.00 -26.76 26.32
C VAL A 153 21.00 -27.72 26.98
N LYS A 154 19.85 -27.21 27.38
CA LYS A 154 18.81 -28.05 28.01
C LYS A 154 18.02 -28.79 26.93
N VAL A 155 17.83 -30.09 27.11
CA VAL A 155 17.04 -30.95 26.21
C VAL A 155 15.75 -31.36 26.91
N ARG A 156 14.60 -30.95 26.39
CA ARG A 156 13.27 -31.23 26.97
C ARG A 156 12.51 -32.23 26.12
N GLY A 157 11.99 -33.28 26.74
CA GLY A 157 11.13 -34.28 26.10
C GLY A 157 9.63 -33.98 26.30
N GLY A 158 8.86 -33.94 25.22
CA GLY A 158 7.40 -33.76 25.23
C GLY A 158 6.68 -34.92 24.54
N ARG A 159 5.64 -35.46 25.17
CA ARG A 159 4.76 -36.47 24.57
C ARG A 159 3.56 -35.81 23.92
N HIS A 160 3.34 -36.08 22.63
CA HIS A 160 2.12 -35.72 21.91
C HIS A 160 1.36 -37.01 21.49
N PRO A 161 0.12 -36.92 20.99
CA PRO A 161 -0.67 -38.12 20.64
C PRO A 161 -0.04 -38.96 19.51
N GLU A 162 0.55 -38.31 18.50
CA GLU A 162 1.05 -38.98 17.28
C GLU A 162 2.60 -39.03 17.20
N TYR A 163 3.30 -38.27 18.05
CA TYR A 163 4.76 -38.13 18.03
C TYR A 163 5.36 -37.85 19.43
N SER A 164 6.66 -38.13 19.56
CA SER A 164 7.49 -37.66 20.67
C SER A 164 8.36 -36.50 20.20
N ARG A 165 8.46 -35.45 20.99
CA ARG A 165 9.22 -34.22 20.68
C ARG A 165 10.43 -34.09 21.60
N LEU A 166 11.60 -33.78 21.03
CA LEU A 166 12.73 -33.23 21.76
C LEU A 166 12.91 -31.75 21.39
N VAL A 167 13.17 -30.90 22.39
CA VAL A 167 13.47 -29.47 22.21
C VAL A 167 14.84 -29.17 22.81
N PHE A 168 15.72 -28.59 22.00
CA PHE A 168 17.07 -28.15 22.37
C PHE A 168 17.04 -26.64 22.58
N ASP A 169 17.15 -26.21 23.83
CA ASP A 169 17.16 -24.80 24.21
C ASP A 169 18.60 -24.23 24.16
N TRP A 170 18.99 -23.70 23.00
CA TRP A 170 20.25 -22.97 22.85
C TRP A 170 20.11 -21.50 23.28
N PRO A 171 21.19 -20.86 23.75
CA PRO A 171 21.23 -19.42 24.01
C PRO A 171 21.20 -18.58 22.72
N ASP A 172 21.76 -19.10 21.63
CA ASP A 172 21.86 -18.43 20.33
C ASP A 172 21.34 -19.36 19.21
N ALA A 173 21.10 -18.81 18.01
CA ALA A 173 20.76 -19.63 16.86
C ALA A 173 21.97 -20.49 16.41
N VAL A 174 21.69 -21.75 16.09
CA VAL A 174 22.65 -22.74 15.58
C VAL A 174 22.10 -23.40 14.31
N ALA A 175 22.98 -24.00 13.51
CA ALA A 175 22.60 -24.98 12.49
C ALA A 175 22.60 -26.40 13.07
N SER A 176 21.82 -27.29 12.44
CA SER A 176 21.73 -28.69 12.84
C SER A 176 21.57 -29.60 11.63
N ARG A 177 22.36 -30.68 11.56
CA ARG A 177 22.19 -31.79 10.61
C ARG A 177 21.55 -32.97 11.32
N LEU A 178 20.64 -33.66 10.65
CA LEU A 178 20.13 -34.96 11.10
C LEU A 178 20.83 -36.07 10.31
N GLU A 179 21.37 -37.05 11.02
CA GLU A 179 22.02 -38.24 10.46
C GLU A 179 21.19 -39.46 10.87
N GLU A 180 20.59 -40.12 9.88
CA GLU A 180 19.63 -41.21 10.09
C GLU A 180 20.25 -42.59 9.80
N SER A 181 19.78 -43.62 10.49
CA SER A 181 20.20 -45.01 10.33
C SER A 181 19.09 -45.96 10.83
N PRO A 182 19.09 -47.24 10.42
CA PRO A 182 18.14 -48.22 10.94
C PRO A 182 18.13 -48.26 12.48
N GLY A 183 16.98 -47.90 13.06
CA GLY A 183 16.74 -47.86 14.51
C GLY A 183 17.43 -46.73 15.31
N ARG A 184 18.21 -45.85 14.67
CA ARG A 184 18.97 -44.77 15.35
C ARG A 184 19.07 -43.50 14.52
N ALA A 185 19.07 -42.34 15.17
CA ALA A 185 19.38 -41.06 14.52
C ALA A 185 20.21 -40.17 15.44
N ARG A 186 21.09 -39.34 14.86
CA ARG A 186 21.93 -38.37 15.56
C ARG A 186 21.59 -36.98 15.03
N ILE A 187 21.27 -36.04 15.92
CA ILE A 187 21.21 -34.62 15.56
C ILE A 187 22.53 -33.96 15.97
N VAL A 188 23.29 -33.51 14.97
CA VAL A 188 24.61 -32.89 15.10
C VAL A 188 24.46 -31.38 14.90
N PHE A 189 25.14 -30.59 15.72
CA PHE A 189 25.10 -29.13 15.67
C PHE A 189 26.43 -28.55 15.17
N ASP A 190 26.39 -27.36 14.59
CA ASP A 190 27.59 -26.63 14.13
C ASP A 190 28.48 -26.10 15.27
N ARG A 191 27.95 -26.05 16.49
CA ARG A 191 28.63 -25.60 17.70
C ARG A 191 28.61 -26.68 18.77
N GLN A 192 29.71 -26.83 19.52
CA GLN A 192 29.79 -27.78 20.62
C GLN A 192 29.11 -27.27 21.91
N ALA A 193 28.54 -28.19 22.69
CA ALA A 193 27.83 -27.91 23.94
C ALA A 193 27.85 -29.10 24.92
N ARG A 194 27.42 -28.84 26.16
CA ARG A 194 27.04 -29.88 27.13
C ARG A 194 25.53 -30.02 27.12
N PHE A 195 25.00 -31.09 26.51
CA PHE A 195 23.55 -31.31 26.46
C PHE A 195 23.03 -31.94 27.77
N ASP A 196 22.22 -31.20 28.51
CA ASP A 196 21.49 -31.72 29.67
C ASP A 196 20.23 -32.46 29.19
N THR A 197 20.35 -33.79 29.10
CA THR A 197 19.26 -34.70 28.74
C THR A 197 18.51 -35.25 29.96
N SER A 198 18.80 -34.81 31.19
CA SER A 198 18.22 -35.37 32.43
C SER A 198 16.70 -35.21 32.54
N ALA A 199 16.15 -34.18 31.88
CA ALA A 199 14.72 -33.94 31.75
C ALA A 199 14.02 -34.85 30.71
N VAL A 200 14.78 -35.54 29.84
CA VAL A 200 14.25 -36.48 28.86
C VAL A 200 14.09 -37.86 29.52
N ARG A 201 12.85 -38.35 29.61
CA ARG A 201 12.55 -39.69 30.14
C ARG A 201 12.01 -40.59 29.02
N PRO A 202 12.83 -41.44 28.38
CA PRO A 202 12.41 -42.31 27.27
C PRO A 202 11.16 -43.16 27.58
N LYS A 203 11.02 -43.66 28.82
CA LYS A 203 9.82 -44.39 29.29
C LYS A 203 8.50 -43.60 29.19
N GLY A 204 8.54 -42.27 29.00
CA GLY A 204 7.38 -41.41 28.77
C GLY A 204 7.19 -40.97 27.31
N LEU A 205 8.11 -41.33 26.40
CA LEU A 205 8.14 -40.89 25.00
C LEU A 205 8.00 -42.11 24.08
N PRO A 206 6.77 -42.49 23.65
CA PRO A 206 6.51 -43.80 23.06
C PRO A 206 7.20 -44.09 21.71
N GLN A 207 7.88 -43.10 21.11
CA GLN A 207 8.66 -43.24 19.88
C GLN A 207 10.19 -43.15 20.12
N ILE A 208 10.66 -42.95 21.35
CA ILE A 208 12.08 -42.78 21.68
C ILE A 208 12.47 -43.77 22.79
N ALA A 209 13.24 -44.79 22.43
CA ALA A 209 13.65 -45.87 23.35
C ALA A 209 14.84 -45.49 24.24
N ALA A 210 15.79 -44.71 23.70
CA ALA A 210 16.98 -44.24 24.43
C ALA A 210 17.47 -42.90 23.85
N VAL A 211 18.23 -42.16 24.65
CA VAL A 211 18.88 -40.89 24.27
C VAL A 211 20.29 -40.86 24.89
N SER A 212 21.29 -40.46 24.11
CA SER A 212 22.69 -40.26 24.53
C SER A 212 23.19 -38.91 24.02
N ALA A 213 24.06 -38.25 24.77
CA ALA A 213 24.60 -36.94 24.44
C ALA A 213 26.12 -36.99 24.25
N GLU A 214 26.61 -36.30 23.22
CA GLU A 214 28.02 -36.12 22.89
C GLU A 214 28.27 -34.61 22.67
N PRO A 215 29.52 -34.10 22.69
CA PRO A 215 29.78 -32.66 22.67
C PRO A 215 29.27 -31.93 21.41
N ASP A 216 29.13 -32.65 20.30
CA ASP A 216 28.67 -32.18 18.98
C ASP A 216 27.18 -32.43 18.72
N GLY A 217 26.51 -33.28 19.51
CA GLY A 217 25.16 -33.74 19.15
C GLY A 217 24.48 -34.69 20.13
N VAL A 218 23.27 -35.08 19.79
CA VAL A 218 22.45 -36.01 20.59
C VAL A 218 21.97 -37.16 19.72
N SER A 219 22.29 -38.37 20.14
CA SER A 219 21.90 -39.63 19.50
C SER A 219 20.65 -40.20 20.17
N ILE A 220 19.69 -40.66 19.37
CA ILE A 220 18.44 -41.29 19.82
C ILE A 220 18.25 -42.68 19.21
N THR A 221 17.64 -43.57 19.97
CA THR A 221 17.18 -44.89 19.49
C THR A 221 15.66 -44.85 19.30
N LEU A 222 15.18 -45.27 18.14
CA LEU A 222 13.78 -45.19 17.70
C LEU A 222 13.32 -46.51 17.08
N PRO A 223 12.01 -46.83 17.07
CA PRO A 223 11.49 -47.98 16.33
C PRO A 223 11.80 -47.86 14.82
N GLU A 224 12.14 -48.99 14.19
CA GLU A 224 12.34 -49.05 12.74
C GLU A 224 11.10 -48.52 11.99
N SER A 225 11.33 -47.77 10.90
CA SER A 225 10.31 -47.03 10.11
C SER A 225 9.56 -45.88 10.81
N SER A 226 10.03 -45.40 11.97
CA SER A 226 9.58 -44.09 12.51
C SER A 226 10.05 -42.94 11.61
N GLN A 227 9.22 -41.91 11.43
CA GLN A 227 9.61 -40.71 10.66
C GLN A 227 10.15 -39.61 11.56
N LEU A 228 11.14 -38.86 11.08
CA LEU A 228 11.77 -37.76 11.79
C LEU A 228 11.47 -36.41 11.12
N ARG A 229 11.34 -35.34 11.93
CA ARG A 229 11.20 -33.96 11.44
C ARG A 229 11.99 -33.01 12.34
N VAL A 230 12.92 -32.26 11.75
CA VAL A 230 13.63 -31.17 12.42
C VAL A 230 12.99 -29.82 12.06
N GLN A 231 12.79 -28.97 13.06
CA GLN A 231 12.30 -27.60 12.91
C GLN A 231 13.13 -26.64 13.77
N ARG A 232 13.37 -25.41 13.28
CA ARG A 232 14.02 -24.34 14.06
C ARG A 232 12.99 -23.25 14.39
N SER A 233 12.98 -22.79 15.63
CA SER A 233 12.08 -21.74 16.14
C SER A 233 12.88 -20.80 17.05
N GLY A 234 13.29 -19.65 16.51
CA GLY A 234 14.28 -18.79 17.16
C GLY A 234 15.59 -19.54 17.43
N THR A 235 16.07 -19.49 18.68
CA THR A 235 17.24 -20.24 19.15
C THR A 235 16.95 -21.73 19.45
N LYS A 236 15.71 -22.19 19.28
CA LYS A 236 15.30 -23.56 19.62
C LYS A 236 15.35 -24.47 18.41
N VAL A 237 15.97 -25.63 18.56
CA VAL A 237 15.85 -26.72 17.59
C VAL A 237 14.88 -27.76 18.16
N ILE A 238 14.00 -28.28 17.31
CA ILE A 238 12.93 -29.19 17.67
C ILE A 238 13.05 -30.43 16.78
N LEU A 239 13.05 -31.62 17.38
CA LEU A 239 13.07 -32.90 16.69
C LEU A 239 11.81 -33.69 17.07
N ASP A 240 10.92 -33.89 16.10
CA ASP A 240 9.72 -34.72 16.25
C ASP A 240 9.96 -36.12 15.68
N VAL A 241 9.60 -37.14 16.46
CA VAL A 241 9.68 -38.57 16.13
C VAL A 241 8.26 -39.11 16.04
N LEU A 242 7.77 -39.30 14.80
CA LEU A 242 6.43 -39.75 14.49
C LEU A 242 6.37 -41.29 14.49
N ALA A 243 5.24 -41.85 14.92
CA ALA A 243 5.04 -43.30 14.90
C ALA A 243 5.04 -43.87 13.46
N ALA A 244 5.58 -45.09 13.30
CA ALA A 244 5.56 -45.82 12.04
C ALA A 244 4.12 -46.05 11.52
N LYS A 245 3.88 -45.70 10.25
CA LYS A 245 2.55 -45.76 9.62
C LYS A 245 2.18 -47.20 9.24
N GLN A 246 1.52 -47.92 10.14
CA GLN A 246 1.00 -49.27 9.85
C GLN A 246 0.06 -49.26 8.64
N ALA A 247 0.27 -50.20 7.70
CA ALA A 247 -0.60 -50.40 6.55
C ALA A 247 -1.88 -51.15 6.97
N ALA A 248 -3.04 -50.57 6.69
CA ALA A 248 -4.34 -51.19 6.98
C ALA A 248 -4.74 -52.21 5.88
N PRO A 249 -5.26 -53.40 6.23
CA PRO A 249 -5.63 -54.41 5.25
C PRO A 249 -6.97 -54.11 4.55
N ALA A 250 -7.11 -54.56 3.30
CA ALA A 250 -8.33 -54.44 2.52
C ALA A 250 -9.47 -55.32 3.08
N LYS A 251 -10.72 -54.89 2.88
CA LYS A 251 -11.95 -55.64 3.24
C LYS A 251 -12.79 -55.97 2.02
N ALA A 252 -13.42 -57.14 2.05
CA ALA A 252 -14.39 -57.59 1.05
C ALA A 252 -15.74 -58.02 1.69
N ALA A 253 -16.75 -58.06 0.84
CA ALA A 253 -18.19 -58.30 1.01
C ALA A 253 -18.77 -59.22 2.13
N VAL A 254 -19.83 -58.69 2.78
CA VAL A 254 -21.15 -59.32 3.09
C VAL A 254 -21.25 -60.34 4.27
N ALA A 255 -22.47 -60.46 4.84
CA ALA A 255 -22.82 -61.11 6.12
C ALA A 255 -23.88 -62.25 5.97
N PRO A 256 -24.31 -62.95 7.06
CA PRO A 256 -25.51 -62.51 7.82
C PRO A 256 -25.52 -62.80 9.36
N GLN A 257 -26.70 -62.61 10.00
CA GLN A 257 -27.03 -62.65 11.46
C GLN A 257 -27.01 -64.08 12.08
N LYS A 258 -27.10 -64.36 13.40
CA LYS A 258 -27.85 -63.81 14.58
C LYS A 258 -27.01 -63.97 15.91
N ASP A 259 -27.40 -63.64 17.17
CA ASP A 259 -28.71 -63.66 17.87
C ASP A 259 -28.83 -62.74 19.15
N LYS A 260 -29.80 -63.01 20.05
CA LYS A 260 -30.44 -62.09 21.06
C LYS A 260 -29.81 -61.93 22.50
N PRO A 261 -30.33 -61.03 23.39
CA PRO A 261 -29.60 -60.45 24.56
C PRO A 261 -30.18 -60.69 25.99
N LYS A 262 -29.50 -60.15 27.06
CA LYS A 262 -30.01 -59.33 28.22
C LYS A 262 -29.63 -59.76 29.69
N VAL A 263 -29.31 -58.74 30.55
CA VAL A 263 -29.25 -58.61 32.06
C VAL A 263 -28.18 -59.31 32.97
N ALA A 264 -27.79 -58.58 34.06
CA ALA A 264 -27.50 -59.03 35.46
C ALA A 264 -26.11 -59.66 35.81
N ASP A 265 -25.50 -59.63 37.03
CA ASP A 265 -25.62 -58.89 38.34
C ASP A 265 -24.48 -59.39 39.33
N VAL A 266 -24.21 -59.10 40.65
CA VAL A 266 -24.79 -58.29 41.79
C VAL A 266 -23.77 -58.06 42.98
N THR A 267 -23.56 -56.81 43.49
CA THR A 267 -23.20 -56.42 44.92
C THR A 267 -21.82 -56.83 45.56
N PRO A 268 -21.46 -56.51 46.86
CA PRO A 268 -22.17 -55.84 47.99
C PRO A 268 -21.42 -54.73 48.81
N ARG A 269 -21.97 -54.43 50.01
CA ARG A 269 -21.99 -53.16 50.80
C ARG A 269 -21.21 -53.26 52.15
N PRO A 270 -21.05 -52.18 52.96
CA PRO A 270 -21.95 -51.97 54.14
C PRO A 270 -22.36 -50.48 54.46
N ALA A 271 -22.94 -50.20 55.63
CA ALA A 271 -23.78 -49.03 55.99
C ALA A 271 -23.39 -48.44 57.39
N PRO A 272 -24.15 -47.57 58.13
CA PRO A 272 -25.51 -47.00 57.93
C PRO A 272 -25.79 -45.52 58.38
N ALA A 273 -27.09 -45.13 58.32
CA ALA A 273 -27.80 -44.00 58.98
C ALA A 273 -27.58 -42.56 58.43
N ALA A 274 -28.56 -41.61 58.41
CA ALA A 274 -30.04 -41.54 58.56
C ALA A 274 -30.46 -40.04 58.35
N ALA A 275 -31.67 -39.54 58.05
CA ALA A 275 -32.99 -39.97 57.49
C ALA A 275 -33.69 -38.65 56.97
N ALA A 276 -34.97 -38.49 56.57
CA ALA A 276 -36.21 -39.30 56.51
C ALA A 276 -37.23 -38.73 55.45
N GLU A 277 -38.23 -39.54 55.10
CA GLU A 277 -39.70 -39.29 54.88
C GLU A 277 -40.33 -37.98 54.28
N LYS A 278 -41.51 -37.99 53.60
CA LYS A 278 -42.21 -38.98 52.73
C LYS A 278 -43.48 -38.38 52.04
N GLU A 279 -43.85 -38.93 50.87
CA GLU A 279 -45.23 -39.20 50.34
C GLU A 279 -46.23 -38.13 49.78
N ALA A 280 -46.82 -38.49 48.60
CA ALA A 280 -48.27 -38.57 48.28
C ALA A 280 -48.98 -37.58 47.28
N ALA A 281 -49.43 -38.19 46.16
CA ALA A 281 -50.80 -38.15 45.57
C ALA A 281 -51.36 -36.97 44.72
N LEU A 282 -52.29 -37.36 43.82
CA LEU A 282 -53.30 -36.58 43.08
C LEU A 282 -54.70 -37.05 43.56
N PRO A 283 -55.77 -36.21 43.50
CA PRO A 283 -56.81 -36.49 42.49
C PRO A 283 -57.65 -35.28 41.97
N THR A 284 -58.32 -35.60 40.85
CA THR A 284 -59.52 -35.04 40.15
C THR A 284 -60.57 -34.19 40.91
N GLU A 285 -61.07 -33.12 40.27
CA GLU A 285 -62.49 -32.72 40.01
C GLU A 285 -62.55 -31.30 39.36
N ALA A 286 -63.59 -30.80 38.68
CA ALA A 286 -64.63 -31.41 37.82
C ALA A 286 -65.35 -30.34 36.94
N ALA A 287 -65.90 -30.78 35.80
CA ALA A 287 -66.92 -30.18 34.92
C ALA A 287 -67.30 -28.67 34.96
N THR A 288 -67.30 -28.03 33.78
CA THR A 288 -68.57 -27.74 33.04
C THR A 288 -68.35 -27.36 31.57
N GLY A 289 -69.15 -27.97 30.68
CA GLY A 289 -69.56 -27.37 29.40
C GLY A 289 -70.93 -26.67 29.57
N PRO A 290 -71.63 -26.26 28.49
CA PRO A 290 -71.72 -26.99 27.22
C PRO A 290 -71.41 -26.13 25.97
N ALA A 291 -71.50 -26.77 24.81
CA ALA A 291 -71.61 -26.11 23.51
C ALA A 291 -73.03 -26.30 22.96
N GLU A 292 -73.46 -25.42 22.06
CA GLU A 292 -74.38 -25.79 20.97
C GLU A 292 -74.08 -24.92 19.72
N ALA A 293 -74.59 -25.31 18.56
CA ALA A 293 -74.24 -24.75 17.25
C ALA A 293 -75.47 -24.56 16.35
N ALA A 294 -75.40 -23.64 15.37
CA ALA A 294 -76.32 -23.61 14.22
C ALA A 294 -75.77 -22.82 13.00
N ASP A 295 -74.95 -23.50 12.20
CA ASP A 295 -75.08 -23.69 10.74
C ASP A 295 -75.21 -22.52 9.70
N SER A 296 -74.71 -22.85 8.50
CA SER A 296 -75.16 -22.46 7.15
C SER A 296 -74.68 -21.16 6.43
N LYS A 297 -73.66 -21.39 5.58
CA LYS A 297 -73.69 -21.22 4.10
C LYS A 297 -73.29 -19.89 3.41
N ALA A 298 -71.99 -19.84 3.08
CA ALA A 298 -71.45 -20.14 1.74
C ALA A 298 -71.44 -19.11 0.56
N LYS A 299 -70.23 -19.04 -0.03
CA LYS A 299 -69.86 -18.98 -1.47
C LYS A 299 -69.69 -17.62 -2.18
N ALA A 300 -68.42 -17.37 -2.53
CA ALA A 300 -67.81 -16.80 -3.76
C ALA A 300 -68.73 -16.27 -4.91
N ALA A 301 -68.31 -15.31 -5.74
CA ALA A 301 -66.94 -15.15 -6.28
C ALA A 301 -66.58 -13.75 -6.84
N SER A 302 -65.28 -13.57 -7.12
CA SER A 302 -64.62 -12.57 -7.99
C SER A 302 -64.96 -12.80 -9.50
N PRO A 303 -64.40 -12.10 -10.55
CA PRO A 303 -63.23 -11.19 -10.55
C PRO A 303 -63.21 -10.01 -11.59
N THR A 304 -62.03 -9.37 -11.69
CA THR A 304 -61.41 -8.77 -12.91
C THR A 304 -61.92 -7.41 -13.48
N SER A 305 -61.19 -6.35 -13.13
CA SER A 305 -60.36 -5.46 -14.01
C SER A 305 -60.75 -5.17 -15.47
N LEU A 306 -60.60 -3.90 -15.91
CA LEU A 306 -59.61 -3.48 -16.93
C LEU A 306 -59.48 -1.94 -17.04
N VAL A 307 -58.44 -1.46 -17.73
CA VAL A 307 -57.85 -0.08 -17.80
C VAL A 307 -57.46 0.19 -19.30
N PRO A 308 -57.20 1.41 -19.88
CA PRO A 308 -57.14 2.82 -19.42
C PRO A 308 -58.29 3.67 -20.06
N GLU A 309 -58.25 4.91 -20.64
CA GLU A 309 -57.20 5.92 -20.97
C GLU A 309 -57.77 7.33 -21.31
N SER A 310 -56.86 8.33 -21.45
CA SER A 310 -56.89 9.49 -22.38
C SER A 310 -57.75 10.76 -22.12
N MET A 311 -57.06 11.81 -21.64
CA MET A 311 -56.99 13.19 -22.17
C MET A 311 -58.16 13.85 -22.96
N GLY A 312 -58.55 15.07 -22.54
CA GLY A 312 -58.43 16.25 -23.44
C GLY A 312 -59.61 17.23 -23.65
N GLY A 313 -59.67 18.33 -22.88
CA GLY A 313 -60.37 19.59 -23.24
C GLY A 313 -61.91 19.63 -23.12
N LYS A 314 -62.60 20.77 -23.28
CA LYS A 314 -62.14 22.17 -23.49
C LYS A 314 -63.27 23.19 -23.17
N ALA A 315 -62.91 24.34 -22.59
CA ALA A 315 -63.62 25.64 -22.56
C ALA A 315 -65.11 25.75 -22.08
N GLY A 316 -65.37 26.72 -21.20
CA GLY A 316 -66.73 27.18 -20.86
C GLY A 316 -66.76 28.33 -19.84
N ALA A 317 -67.10 29.54 -20.29
CA ALA A 317 -67.41 30.72 -19.47
C ALA A 317 -68.57 31.49 -20.16
N PRO A 318 -69.45 32.19 -19.43
CA PRO A 318 -69.13 33.54 -18.95
C PRO A 318 -69.64 33.88 -17.52
N ALA A 319 -69.46 35.15 -17.14
CA ALA A 319 -69.85 35.81 -15.86
C ALA A 319 -71.28 36.44 -15.97
N PRO A 320 -71.76 37.46 -15.19
CA PRO A 320 -71.13 38.24 -14.09
C PRO A 320 -72.03 38.66 -12.88
N GLU A 321 -71.41 39.30 -11.87
CA GLU A 321 -71.88 40.47 -11.05
C GLU A 321 -70.64 40.89 -10.18
N VAL A 322 -70.15 42.15 -10.05
CA VAL A 322 -70.72 43.47 -9.65
C VAL A 322 -71.24 43.40 -8.19
N VAL A 323 -70.77 44.17 -7.18
CA VAL A 323 -70.79 45.64 -6.97
C VAL A 323 -69.59 46.12 -6.10
N GLU A 324 -69.42 47.45 -6.01
CA GLU A 324 -68.58 48.34 -5.17
C GLU A 324 -68.56 48.03 -3.63
N ASN A 325 -67.80 48.68 -2.71
CA ASN A 325 -67.34 50.08 -2.57
C ASN A 325 -66.08 50.16 -1.64
N GLU A 326 -65.02 50.94 -1.94
CA GLU A 326 -64.69 52.33 -1.50
C GLU A 326 -64.12 52.57 -0.08
N SER A 327 -63.49 53.74 0.12
CA SER A 327 -62.93 54.34 1.37
C SER A 327 -61.73 53.59 1.98
N ALA A 328 -60.46 54.03 1.95
CA ALA A 328 -59.79 55.33 1.82
C ALA A 328 -59.74 56.23 3.09
N GLU A 329 -58.54 56.34 3.69
CA GLU A 329 -57.81 57.56 4.14
C GLU A 329 -56.37 57.11 4.48
N GLN A 330 -55.27 57.67 3.96
CA GLN A 330 -54.70 59.03 3.99
C GLN A 330 -54.13 59.47 5.36
N GLY A 331 -52.85 59.88 5.38
CA GLY A 331 -52.14 60.31 6.61
C GLY A 331 -50.62 60.02 6.63
N ARG A 332 -49.89 60.28 5.54
CA ARG A 332 -48.98 61.45 5.38
C ARG A 332 -47.71 61.50 6.27
N VAL A 333 -46.58 61.32 5.58
CA VAL A 333 -45.27 62.00 5.72
C VAL A 333 -44.85 62.66 7.05
N ALA A 334 -43.64 62.30 7.50
CA ALA A 334 -42.50 63.22 7.51
C ALA A 334 -41.16 62.44 7.45
N ALA A 335 -40.07 63.10 7.09
CA ALA A 335 -38.73 62.51 7.01
C ALA A 335 -37.69 63.39 7.72
N SER A 336 -36.67 62.76 8.29
CA SER A 336 -35.43 63.43 8.72
C SER A 336 -34.28 62.42 8.78
N SER A 337 -33.13 62.77 8.22
CA SER A 337 -31.88 62.00 8.36
C SER A 337 -30.94 62.68 9.39
N PRO A 338 -29.62 62.42 9.42
CA PRO A 338 -28.94 61.95 10.63
C PRO A 338 -28.19 63.06 11.38
N PRO A 339 -27.39 62.70 12.40
CA PRO A 339 -25.94 62.82 12.16
C PRO A 339 -25.14 61.58 12.60
N ALA A 340 -23.82 61.64 12.41
CA ALA A 340 -22.87 60.58 12.72
C ALA A 340 -21.80 61.04 13.72
N GLY A 341 -21.02 60.10 14.28
CA GLY A 341 -19.70 60.43 14.86
C GLY A 341 -19.14 59.43 15.87
N LEU A 342 -17.94 58.90 15.54
CA LEU A 342 -16.84 58.57 16.49
C LEU A 342 -17.12 57.44 17.54
N GLN A 343 -16.14 56.76 18.15
CA GLN A 343 -14.77 56.43 17.74
C GLN A 343 -14.31 55.09 18.40
N THR A 344 -13.17 54.59 17.94
CA THR A 344 -12.27 53.58 18.54
C THR A 344 -12.46 53.14 20.01
N ALA A 345 -12.39 51.83 20.23
CA ALA A 345 -11.71 51.22 21.39
C ALA A 345 -11.03 49.92 20.97
N SER A 346 -9.73 49.78 21.25
CA SER A 346 -8.90 48.62 20.90
C SER A 346 -8.12 48.13 22.13
N VAL A 347 -8.03 46.82 22.32
CA VAL A 347 -7.23 46.19 23.38
C VAL A 347 -6.41 45.04 22.78
N GLY A 348 -5.08 45.12 22.88
CA GLY A 348 -4.16 43.98 22.73
C GLY A 348 -3.82 43.41 24.12
N ALA A 349 -2.96 42.40 24.29
CA ALA A 349 -2.13 41.65 23.34
C ALA A 349 -2.29 40.13 23.65
N SER A 350 -1.40 39.16 23.40
CA SER A 350 0.02 39.16 23.01
C SER A 350 0.37 37.93 22.16
N ALA A 351 1.45 38.05 21.41
CA ALA A 351 2.03 37.01 20.57
C ALA A 351 2.50 35.77 21.34
N GLY A 352 2.38 34.62 20.67
CA GLY A 352 3.36 33.53 20.74
C GLY A 352 3.88 33.29 19.32
N LYS A 353 5.20 33.26 19.14
CA LYS A 353 5.87 32.81 17.92
C LYS A 353 6.58 31.50 18.24
N ASP A 354 6.53 30.54 17.30
CA ASP A 354 7.66 29.70 16.83
C ASP A 354 7.13 28.38 16.25
N SER A 355 6.82 28.38 14.94
CA SER A 355 6.48 27.17 14.16
C SER A 355 6.56 27.37 12.63
N ALA A 356 7.23 28.44 12.16
CA ALA A 356 7.07 28.95 10.78
C ALA A 356 8.22 28.60 9.81
N THR A 357 9.14 27.73 10.22
CA THR A 357 10.32 27.32 9.44
C THR A 357 10.11 25.98 8.72
N ASP A 358 9.48 25.01 9.38
CA ASP A 358 9.43 23.63 8.88
C ASP A 358 8.43 23.46 7.72
N GLU A 359 7.34 24.23 7.73
CA GLU A 359 6.32 24.22 6.67
C GLU A 359 6.88 24.66 5.29
N LYS A 360 7.97 25.43 5.27
CA LYS A 360 8.68 25.79 4.02
C LYS A 360 9.62 24.71 3.51
N ALA A 361 10.20 23.89 4.38
CA ALA A 361 11.02 22.75 3.96
C ALA A 361 10.15 21.70 3.24
N ALA A 362 8.94 21.45 3.75
CA ALA A 362 7.94 20.62 3.09
C ALA A 362 7.59 21.16 1.68
N ALA A 363 7.35 22.47 1.55
CA ALA A 363 6.95 23.09 0.28
C ALA A 363 7.95 22.89 -0.87
N GLN A 364 9.26 22.76 -0.60
CA GLN A 364 10.28 22.50 -1.63
C GLN A 364 10.37 21.00 -2.03
N PHE A 365 9.86 20.08 -1.22
CA PHE A 365 9.90 18.63 -1.49
C PHE A 365 8.76 18.11 -2.38
N TYR A 366 7.70 18.88 -2.63
CA TYR A 366 6.57 18.46 -3.49
C TYR A 366 6.85 18.55 -5.01
N GLY A 367 8.09 18.91 -5.41
CA GLY A 367 8.41 19.38 -6.76
C GLY A 367 8.62 18.34 -7.88
N GLN A 368 8.65 17.02 -7.60
CA GLN A 368 9.00 16.05 -8.66
C GLN A 368 8.42 14.61 -8.52
N THR A 369 7.13 14.47 -8.20
CA THR A 369 6.39 13.26 -8.63
C THR A 369 5.77 13.51 -10.01
N SER A 370 6.06 12.65 -10.99
CA SER A 370 5.50 12.74 -12.36
C SER A 370 4.01 12.39 -12.45
N ALA A 371 3.17 13.23 -11.87
CA ALA A 371 1.88 13.51 -12.48
C ALA A 371 2.13 14.18 -13.85
N THR A 372 1.29 13.91 -14.84
CA THR A 372 1.26 14.66 -16.11
C THR A 372 0.60 16.02 -15.91
N ALA A 373 1.21 16.84 -15.05
CA ALA A 373 0.81 18.21 -14.75
C ALA A 373 1.18 19.11 -15.94
N VAL A 374 0.26 19.27 -16.89
CA VAL A 374 0.53 20.06 -18.10
C VAL A 374 0.27 21.54 -17.81
N ASP A 375 1.36 22.28 -17.59
CA ASP A 375 1.37 23.69 -17.25
C ASP A 375 1.21 24.57 -18.50
N PHE A 376 0.13 25.35 -18.56
CA PHE A 376 -0.13 26.31 -19.65
C PHE A 376 -0.45 27.70 -19.11
N ALA A 377 0.52 28.61 -19.21
CA ALA A 377 0.34 30.01 -18.89
C ALA A 377 -0.13 30.83 -20.11
N ASP A 378 -1.40 31.22 -20.15
CA ASP A 378 -1.83 32.48 -20.82
C ASP A 378 -3.17 33.02 -20.31
N SER A 379 -3.12 34.10 -19.52
CA SER A 379 -3.72 35.41 -19.86
C SER A 379 -3.77 36.37 -18.68
N ALA A 380 -2.59 36.71 -18.14
CA ALA A 380 -2.33 37.84 -17.23
C ALA A 380 -3.10 37.93 -15.88
N ARG A 381 -4.07 37.06 -15.57
CA ARG A 381 -4.87 37.13 -14.33
C ARG A 381 -5.22 35.80 -13.66
N SER A 382 -4.98 34.66 -14.32
CA SER A 382 -5.26 33.34 -13.77
C SER A 382 -4.43 32.25 -14.42
N ARG A 383 -4.09 31.21 -13.67
CA ARG A 383 -3.46 29.97 -14.14
C ARG A 383 -4.39 28.79 -13.87
N LEU A 384 -4.27 27.73 -14.67
CA LEU A 384 -4.87 26.44 -14.39
C LEU A 384 -3.82 25.34 -14.59
N THR A 385 -3.58 24.56 -13.55
CA THR A 385 -2.86 23.29 -13.64
C THR A 385 -3.87 22.16 -13.54
N VAL A 386 -3.90 21.26 -14.53
CA VAL A 386 -4.63 20.00 -14.46
C VAL A 386 -3.63 18.88 -14.24
N ALA A 387 -3.79 18.14 -13.15
CA ALA A 387 -2.96 16.99 -12.83
C ALA A 387 -3.83 15.72 -12.73
N LEU A 388 -3.46 14.68 -13.47
CA LEU A 388 -3.88 13.32 -13.16
C LEU A 388 -3.01 12.80 -12.01
N GLU A 389 -3.64 12.21 -11.00
CA GLU A 389 -2.93 11.48 -9.96
C GLU A 389 -2.60 10.06 -10.47
N PRO A 390 -1.32 9.70 -10.67
CA PRO A 390 -0.97 8.40 -11.22
C PRO A 390 -1.33 7.29 -10.23
N VAL A 391 -2.33 6.47 -10.58
CA VAL A 391 -2.68 5.26 -9.85
C VAL A 391 -1.50 4.28 -9.99
N ILE A 392 -0.76 4.05 -8.89
CA ILE A 392 0.41 3.16 -8.93
C ILE A 392 -0.04 1.72 -9.20
N THR A 393 0.13 1.28 -10.44
CA THR A 393 0.00 -0.11 -10.86
C THR A 393 1.31 -0.84 -10.61
N PHE A 394 1.48 -1.35 -9.40
CA PHE A 394 2.44 -2.44 -9.18
C PHE A 394 2.06 -3.65 -10.04
N GLU A 395 3.02 -4.49 -10.39
CA GLU A 395 2.77 -5.76 -11.09
C GLU A 395 2.01 -6.74 -10.17
N SER A 396 0.68 -6.61 -10.12
CA SER A 396 -0.20 -7.53 -9.44
C SER A 396 -0.15 -8.90 -10.12
N SER A 397 0.17 -9.94 -9.36
CA SER A 397 0.11 -11.33 -9.86
C SER A 397 -1.23 -11.61 -10.53
N SER A 398 -1.18 -12.23 -11.72
CA SER A 398 -2.33 -12.51 -12.60
C SER A 398 -3.44 -13.36 -11.95
N ALA A 399 -3.18 -13.94 -10.77
CA ALA A 399 -4.16 -14.65 -9.96
C ALA A 399 -5.31 -13.77 -9.41
N GLN A 400 -5.22 -12.44 -9.46
CA GLN A 400 -6.28 -11.55 -8.95
C GLN A 400 -7.48 -11.35 -9.91
N GLY A 401 -7.41 -11.85 -11.15
CA GLY A 401 -8.46 -11.71 -12.15
C GLY A 401 -8.60 -10.28 -12.70
N PRO A 402 -9.62 -10.01 -13.54
CA PRO A 402 -9.85 -8.69 -14.10
C PRO A 402 -10.35 -7.71 -13.01
N THR A 403 -9.48 -6.82 -12.53
CA THR A 403 -9.92 -5.68 -11.74
C THR A 403 -10.66 -4.69 -12.62
N ALA A 404 -11.81 -4.19 -12.16
CA ALA A 404 -12.58 -3.18 -12.89
C ALA A 404 -11.77 -1.89 -13.10
N ASP A 405 -12.04 -1.17 -14.20
CA ASP A 405 -11.38 0.09 -14.54
C ASP A 405 -11.38 1.06 -13.35
N ARG A 406 -10.18 1.52 -13.00
CA ARG A 406 -9.94 2.39 -11.83
C ARG A 406 -10.18 3.83 -12.23
N PHE A 407 -10.93 4.57 -11.42
CA PHE A 407 -11.06 6.01 -11.62
C PHE A 407 -9.74 6.71 -11.29
N VAL A 408 -9.18 7.46 -12.23
CA VAL A 408 -7.95 8.22 -12.03
C VAL A 408 -8.31 9.56 -11.38
N PRO A 409 -7.84 9.89 -10.16
CA PRO A 409 -8.20 11.17 -9.53
C PRO A 409 -7.72 12.37 -10.35
N VAL A 410 -8.55 13.42 -10.42
CA VAL A 410 -8.27 14.64 -11.17
C VAL A 410 -8.18 15.82 -10.21
N ILE A 411 -7.05 16.51 -10.24
CA ILE A 411 -6.81 17.70 -9.41
C ILE A 411 -6.75 18.91 -10.35
N LEU A 412 -7.66 19.86 -10.11
CA LEU A 412 -7.74 21.13 -10.83
C LEU A 412 -7.28 22.26 -9.89
N THR A 413 -6.09 22.81 -10.12
CA THR A 413 -5.56 23.95 -9.35
C THR A 413 -5.75 25.23 -10.14
N PHE A 414 -6.59 26.12 -9.63
CA PHE A 414 -6.90 27.43 -10.21
C PHE A 414 -6.22 28.54 -9.41
N ASP A 415 -5.12 29.11 -9.93
CA ASP A 415 -4.43 30.25 -9.32
C ASP A 415 -5.03 31.56 -9.83
N TRP A 416 -5.35 32.51 -8.94
CA TRP A 416 -6.01 33.77 -9.28
C TRP A 416 -5.20 35.00 -8.83
N ASP A 417 -5.21 36.08 -9.63
CA ASP A 417 -4.53 37.35 -9.30
C ASP A 417 -5.05 38.02 -8.01
N ARG A 418 -6.25 37.65 -7.56
CA ARG A 418 -7.00 38.24 -6.45
C ARG A 418 -7.73 37.17 -5.65
N PRO A 419 -8.19 37.47 -4.42
CA PRO A 419 -9.09 36.59 -3.70
C PRO A 419 -10.33 36.26 -4.53
N THR A 420 -10.62 34.97 -4.68
CA THR A 420 -11.72 34.43 -5.48
C THR A 420 -12.67 33.63 -4.58
N ALA A 421 -13.96 33.74 -4.82
CA ALA A 421 -14.99 32.95 -4.16
C ALA A 421 -15.43 31.77 -5.05
N ALA A 422 -15.67 30.60 -4.47
CA ALA A 422 -16.06 29.38 -5.17
C ALA A 422 -17.44 28.85 -4.72
N ALA A 423 -18.15 28.15 -5.62
CA ALA A 423 -19.32 27.32 -5.34
C ALA A 423 -19.24 26.01 -6.13
N ALA A 424 -19.79 24.93 -5.57
CA ALA A 424 -19.83 23.61 -6.20
C ALA A 424 -21.07 22.81 -5.75
N PHE A 425 -21.76 22.18 -6.71
CA PHE A 425 -22.96 21.38 -6.50
C PHE A 425 -23.11 20.33 -7.61
N ARG A 426 -23.78 19.20 -7.34
CA ARG A 426 -24.19 18.23 -8.37
C ARG A 426 -25.64 18.50 -8.78
N ARG A 427 -25.95 18.39 -10.07
CA ARG A 427 -27.30 18.46 -10.62
C ARG A 427 -27.42 17.48 -11.79
N GLY A 428 -28.22 16.42 -11.62
CA GLY A 428 -28.18 15.28 -12.53
C GLY A 428 -26.82 14.57 -12.46
N GLU A 429 -26.39 14.01 -13.58
CA GLU A 429 -25.05 13.42 -13.75
C GLU A 429 -23.92 14.45 -13.87
N ASN A 430 -24.29 15.74 -13.84
CA ASN A 430 -23.39 16.87 -14.05
C ASN A 430 -22.96 17.52 -12.72
N LEU A 431 -21.66 17.68 -12.55
CA LEU A 431 -21.06 18.49 -11.50
C LEU A 431 -20.89 19.93 -11.99
N TRP A 432 -21.40 20.89 -11.22
CA TRP A 432 -21.28 22.32 -11.47
C TRP A 432 -20.21 22.92 -10.56
N LEU A 433 -19.25 23.62 -11.15
CA LEU A 433 -18.18 24.35 -10.47
C LEU A 433 -18.21 25.82 -10.90
N THR A 434 -18.22 26.75 -9.93
CA THR A 434 -18.37 28.19 -10.17
C THR A 434 -17.33 29.02 -9.43
N PHE A 435 -16.73 29.99 -10.11
CA PHE A 435 -15.84 31.01 -9.52
C PHE A 435 -16.28 32.42 -9.92
N ASP A 436 -16.16 33.40 -9.01
CA ASP A 436 -16.60 34.80 -9.24
C ASP A 436 -15.67 35.64 -10.15
N ARG A 437 -14.80 34.97 -10.91
CA ARG A 437 -13.78 35.48 -11.84
C ARG A 437 -13.94 34.84 -13.23
N PRO A 438 -13.55 35.49 -14.33
CA PRO A 438 -13.70 34.96 -15.69
C PRO A 438 -12.83 33.70 -15.92
N PRO A 439 -13.22 32.79 -16.81
CA PRO A 439 -12.51 31.51 -17.01
C PRO A 439 -11.12 31.69 -17.61
N PRO A 440 -10.13 30.84 -17.22
CA PRO A 440 -8.88 30.71 -17.93
C PRO A 440 -9.08 30.35 -19.41
N ARG A 441 -8.18 30.83 -20.29
CA ARG A 441 -8.18 30.44 -21.71
C ARG A 441 -8.05 28.92 -21.85
N ASN A 442 -8.74 28.36 -22.84
CA ASN A 442 -8.74 26.93 -23.17
C ASN A 442 -9.19 25.95 -22.06
N LEU A 443 -9.70 26.41 -20.90
CA LEU A 443 -10.20 25.62 -19.77
C LEU A 443 -10.85 24.27 -20.15
N VAL A 444 -11.87 24.32 -21.01
CA VAL A 444 -12.63 23.14 -21.46
C VAL A 444 -11.75 22.17 -22.25
N LYS A 445 -10.91 22.67 -23.16
CA LYS A 445 -10.01 21.85 -23.98
C LYS A 445 -8.93 21.19 -23.13
N LEU A 446 -8.38 21.91 -22.15
CA LEU A 446 -7.32 21.40 -21.28
C LEU A 446 -7.84 20.25 -20.40
N ILE A 447 -8.99 20.43 -19.73
CA ILE A 447 -9.57 19.37 -18.90
C ILE A 447 -9.98 18.17 -19.76
N ALA A 448 -10.59 18.38 -20.93
CA ALA A 448 -10.97 17.29 -21.83
C ALA A 448 -9.77 16.52 -22.42
N ALA A 449 -8.62 17.19 -22.64
CA ALA A 449 -7.41 16.55 -23.15
C ALA A 449 -6.63 15.80 -22.04
N THR A 450 -6.51 16.40 -20.85
CA THR A 450 -5.74 15.81 -19.73
C THR A 450 -6.54 14.79 -18.93
N ALA A 451 -7.87 14.93 -18.83
CA ALA A 451 -8.74 14.04 -18.05
C ALA A 451 -9.93 13.46 -18.88
N PRO A 452 -9.67 12.71 -19.96
CA PRO A 452 -10.69 12.22 -20.89
C PRO A 452 -11.62 11.12 -20.32
N HIS A 453 -11.37 10.65 -19.09
CA HIS A 453 -12.26 9.75 -18.35
C HIS A 453 -13.36 10.51 -17.57
N LEU A 454 -13.25 11.84 -17.46
CA LEU A 454 -14.39 12.69 -17.12
C LEU A 454 -15.33 12.76 -18.34
N GLY A 455 -16.62 12.95 -18.08
CA GLY A 455 -17.61 13.19 -19.12
C GLY A 455 -17.49 14.59 -19.73
N SER A 456 -18.51 15.01 -20.47
CA SER A 456 -18.51 16.28 -21.20
C SER A 456 -18.26 17.48 -20.27
N VAL A 457 -17.17 18.22 -20.56
CA VAL A 457 -16.87 19.50 -19.91
C VAL A 457 -17.41 20.62 -20.80
N ARG A 458 -18.16 21.56 -20.23
CA ARG A 458 -18.67 22.74 -20.93
C ARG A 458 -18.71 23.98 -20.02
N LEU A 459 -18.55 25.16 -20.60
CA LEU A 459 -18.80 26.43 -19.93
C LEU A 459 -20.26 26.86 -20.12
N VAL A 460 -20.79 27.64 -19.18
CA VAL A 460 -22.10 28.30 -19.25
C VAL A 460 -21.89 29.81 -19.07
N GLU A 461 -22.62 30.62 -19.84
CA GLU A 461 -22.50 32.07 -19.76
C GLU A 461 -23.08 32.62 -18.44
N ALA A 462 -22.25 33.36 -17.70
CA ALA A 462 -22.58 33.91 -16.37
C ALA A 462 -22.00 35.33 -16.15
N GLY A 463 -21.88 36.10 -17.23
CA GLY A 463 -21.21 37.40 -17.22
C GLY A 463 -19.70 37.27 -17.00
N SER A 464 -19.17 37.90 -15.94
CA SER A 464 -17.72 37.86 -15.62
C SER A 464 -17.31 36.67 -14.73
N ALA A 465 -18.07 35.58 -14.70
CA ALA A 465 -17.84 34.43 -13.84
C ALA A 465 -17.52 33.17 -14.66
N THR A 466 -16.74 32.28 -14.05
CA THR A 466 -16.53 30.92 -14.52
C THR A 466 -17.69 30.10 -14.01
N VAL A 467 -18.53 29.56 -14.89
CA VAL A 467 -19.48 28.50 -14.55
C VAL A 467 -19.20 27.34 -15.48
N MET A 468 -18.63 26.27 -14.92
CA MET A 468 -18.25 25.07 -15.64
C MET A 468 -19.12 23.91 -15.20
N VAL A 469 -19.53 23.09 -16.16
CA VAL A 469 -20.31 21.88 -15.97
C VAL A 469 -19.47 20.71 -16.47
N ILE A 470 -19.28 19.70 -15.63
CA ILE A 470 -18.46 18.51 -15.87
C ILE A 470 -19.38 17.29 -15.71
N GLY A 471 -19.60 16.51 -16.76
CA GLY A 471 -20.19 15.18 -16.61
C GLY A 471 -19.26 14.29 -15.79
N ALA A 472 -19.74 13.63 -14.74
CA ALA A 472 -18.90 12.77 -13.89
C ALA A 472 -19.72 11.66 -13.25
N LEU A 473 -19.13 10.45 -13.17
CA LEU A 473 -19.73 9.29 -12.48
C LEU A 473 -20.36 9.71 -11.14
N PRO A 474 -21.56 9.20 -10.77
CA PRO A 474 -22.30 9.64 -9.58
C PRO A 474 -21.42 9.82 -8.33
N THR A 475 -20.57 8.84 -8.04
CA THR A 475 -19.69 8.78 -6.87
C THR A 475 -18.61 9.86 -6.82
N VAL A 476 -18.29 10.52 -7.94
CA VAL A 476 -17.25 11.55 -8.01
C VAL A 476 -17.80 12.87 -7.49
N ALA A 477 -17.18 13.40 -6.44
CA ALA A 477 -17.58 14.66 -5.81
C ALA A 477 -16.36 15.53 -5.44
N PRO A 478 -16.47 16.86 -5.57
CA PRO A 478 -15.34 17.76 -5.39
C PRO A 478 -15.07 18.05 -3.91
N ARG A 479 -13.81 17.91 -3.50
CA ARG A 479 -13.30 18.57 -2.29
C ARG A 479 -12.60 19.86 -2.72
N LEU A 480 -13.08 21.00 -2.23
CA LEU A 480 -12.48 22.31 -2.50
C LEU A 480 -11.67 22.76 -1.30
N THR A 481 -10.35 22.83 -1.47
CA THR A 481 -9.43 23.51 -0.54
C THR A 481 -8.91 24.80 -1.17
N ARG A 482 -8.40 25.70 -0.34
CA ARG A 482 -7.92 27.01 -0.78
C ARG A 482 -6.65 27.36 -0.01
N ASP A 483 -5.62 27.72 -0.75
CA ASP A 483 -4.39 28.33 -0.23
C ASP A 483 -4.20 29.71 -0.89
N GLY A 484 -3.90 30.75 -0.13
CA GLY A 484 -3.81 32.12 -0.63
C GLY A 484 -4.98 32.54 -1.54
N ASN A 485 -4.72 32.74 -2.83
CA ASN A 485 -5.74 32.99 -3.86
C ASN A 485 -6.08 31.73 -4.69
N SER A 486 -5.31 30.66 -4.57
CA SER A 486 -5.42 29.43 -5.33
C SER A 486 -6.52 28.52 -4.77
N TRP A 487 -7.37 27.99 -5.66
CA TRP A 487 -8.37 26.97 -5.34
C TRP A 487 -7.94 25.63 -5.90
N ILE A 488 -7.84 24.62 -5.04
CA ILE A 488 -7.57 23.24 -5.42
C ILE A 488 -8.90 22.49 -5.37
N VAL A 489 -9.32 21.95 -6.51
CA VAL A 489 -10.53 21.13 -6.65
C VAL A 489 -10.12 19.69 -6.92
N ASP A 490 -10.26 18.86 -5.89
CA ASP A 490 -9.93 17.44 -5.92
C ASP A 490 -11.17 16.60 -6.26
N LEU A 491 -11.19 16.05 -7.48
CA LEU A 491 -12.25 15.21 -8.03
C LEU A 491 -11.86 13.73 -7.90
N ARG A 492 -12.52 13.00 -6.99
CA ARG A 492 -12.40 11.54 -6.84
C ARG A 492 -13.69 10.93 -6.28
N PRO A 493 -13.86 9.60 -6.27
CA PRO A 493 -14.98 8.94 -5.62
C PRO A 493 -15.00 9.23 -4.11
N ARG A 494 -16.07 9.84 -3.60
CA ARG A 494 -16.27 10.13 -2.16
C ARG A 494 -17.73 10.54 -1.88
N SER A 495 -18.02 10.94 -0.64
CA SER A 495 -19.32 11.50 -0.27
C SER A 495 -19.63 12.79 -1.04
N THR A 496 -20.91 12.99 -1.36
CA THR A 496 -21.46 14.22 -1.96
C THR A 496 -21.75 15.32 -0.93
N LEU A 497 -21.56 15.06 0.37
CA LEU A 497 -21.92 15.99 1.44
C LEU A 497 -20.86 17.09 1.64
N PRO A 498 -21.25 18.31 2.08
CA PRO A 498 -20.30 19.38 2.37
C PRO A 498 -19.42 19.04 3.58
N GLN A 499 -18.19 19.55 3.54
CA GLN A 499 -17.23 19.38 4.64
C GLN A 499 -17.63 20.19 5.88
N LYS A 500 -18.26 21.35 5.69
CA LYS A 500 -18.77 22.22 6.75
C LYS A 500 -20.21 22.59 6.39
N ALA A 501 -21.17 22.03 7.13
CA ALA A 501 -22.57 22.33 6.96
C ALA A 501 -22.83 23.83 7.17
N LEU A 502 -23.49 24.48 6.20
CA LEU A 502 -24.05 25.81 6.41
C LEU A 502 -25.24 25.74 7.37
N ALA A 503 -25.36 26.75 8.23
CA ALA A 503 -26.47 26.84 9.17
C ALA A 503 -27.82 26.98 8.44
N ALA A 504 -28.87 26.41 9.02
CA ALA A 504 -30.21 26.43 8.43
C ALA A 504 -30.70 27.86 8.12
N PRO A 505 -31.41 28.07 6.99
CA PRO A 505 -31.90 29.39 6.60
C PRO A 505 -32.89 29.97 7.60
N VAL A 506 -32.59 31.17 8.08
CA VAL A 506 -33.39 31.92 9.05
C VAL A 506 -34.48 32.66 8.30
N VAL A 507 -35.75 32.47 8.70
CA VAL A 507 -36.86 33.29 8.20
C VAL A 507 -37.02 34.49 9.13
N GLU A 508 -36.95 35.68 8.55
CA GLU A 508 -37.11 36.95 9.24
C GLU A 508 -38.45 37.56 8.84
N LYS A 509 -39.30 37.84 9.82
CA LYS A 509 -40.48 38.70 9.64
C LYS A 509 -40.13 40.11 10.09
N LYS A 510 -40.26 41.08 9.19
CA LYS A 510 -40.34 42.51 9.51
C LYS A 510 -41.64 43.03 8.92
N GLU A 511 -41.58 44.10 8.13
CA GLU A 511 -42.69 44.59 7.29
C GLU A 511 -43.15 43.54 6.25
N TYR A 512 -42.19 42.80 5.68
CA TYR A 512 -42.42 41.64 4.82
C TYR A 512 -41.60 40.44 5.30
N SER A 513 -42.09 39.24 5.03
CA SER A 513 -41.35 37.98 5.25
C SER A 513 -40.20 37.83 4.25
N ARG A 514 -39.01 37.48 4.76
CA ARG A 514 -37.79 37.27 3.97
C ARG A 514 -36.97 36.09 4.52
N VAL A 515 -36.17 35.43 3.68
CA VAL A 515 -35.33 34.29 4.08
C VAL A 515 -33.86 34.70 4.01
N ARG A 516 -33.05 34.37 5.02
CA ARG A 516 -31.60 34.59 5.01
C ARG A 516 -30.84 33.29 5.24
N PHE A 517 -29.99 32.92 4.29
CA PHE A 517 -29.01 31.84 4.40
C PHE A 517 -27.74 32.40 5.05
N PRO A 518 -27.37 31.99 6.28
CA PRO A 518 -26.14 32.48 6.93
C PRO A 518 -24.91 32.01 6.15
N LEU A 519 -24.16 32.97 5.57
CA LEU A 519 -23.00 32.69 4.72
C LEU A 519 -21.95 33.80 4.91
N SER A 520 -20.77 33.43 5.40
CA SER A 520 -19.61 34.32 5.44
C SER A 520 -18.86 34.28 4.10
N GLY A 521 -18.06 35.31 3.80
CA GLY A 521 -17.15 35.30 2.66
C GLY A 521 -17.78 35.31 1.26
N ALA A 522 -19.10 35.52 1.15
CA ALA A 522 -19.78 35.78 -0.12
C ALA A 522 -19.77 37.28 -0.44
N GLU A 523 -19.49 37.62 -1.70
CA GLU A 523 -19.39 39.00 -2.19
C GLU A 523 -20.17 39.25 -3.50
N ARG A 524 -20.44 38.18 -4.25
CA ARG A 524 -21.13 38.20 -5.55
C ARG A 524 -22.14 37.06 -5.62
N LEU A 525 -23.18 37.27 -6.42
CA LEU A 525 -24.10 36.24 -6.87
C LEU A 525 -24.13 36.21 -8.39
N HIS A 526 -24.42 35.04 -8.96
CA HIS A 526 -24.45 34.83 -10.40
C HIS A 526 -25.79 34.19 -10.78
N TRP A 527 -26.53 34.89 -11.65
CA TRP A 527 -27.71 34.34 -12.30
C TRP A 527 -27.26 33.55 -13.52
N VAL A 528 -27.70 32.30 -13.61
CA VAL A 528 -27.32 31.37 -14.68
C VAL A 528 -28.59 30.67 -15.17
N THR A 529 -28.65 30.35 -16.46
CA THR A 529 -29.68 29.45 -17.01
C THR A 529 -29.06 28.08 -17.23
N ASP A 530 -29.73 27.03 -16.79
CA ASP A 530 -29.32 25.67 -17.06
C ASP A 530 -29.69 25.30 -18.51
N PRO A 531 -28.73 24.96 -19.39
CA PRO A 531 -29.04 24.63 -20.78
C PRO A 531 -29.63 23.22 -20.95
N ASP A 532 -29.51 22.34 -19.95
CA ASP A 532 -30.08 20.98 -19.99
C ASP A 532 -31.50 20.98 -19.40
N ALA A 533 -31.74 21.79 -18.36
CA ALA A 533 -33.04 21.86 -17.66
C ALA A 533 -33.91 23.08 -18.05
N GLY A 534 -33.35 24.08 -18.74
CA GLY A 534 -34.04 25.29 -19.21
C GLY A 534 -34.40 26.34 -18.14
N ASP A 535 -34.17 26.05 -16.86
CA ASP A 535 -34.54 26.92 -15.74
C ASP A 535 -33.39 27.80 -15.24
N ARG A 536 -33.68 28.71 -14.30
CA ARG A 536 -32.71 29.67 -13.77
C ARG A 536 -32.23 29.27 -12.38
N LEU A 537 -30.93 29.44 -12.16
CA LEU A 537 -30.25 29.28 -10.89
C LEU A 537 -29.66 30.61 -10.42
N VAL A 538 -29.58 30.79 -9.10
CA VAL A 538 -28.78 31.82 -8.44
C VAL A 538 -27.68 31.12 -7.64
N ILE A 539 -26.45 31.19 -8.15
CA ILE A 539 -25.27 30.62 -7.52
C ILE A 539 -24.59 31.71 -6.70
N VAL A 540 -24.29 31.43 -5.42
CA VAL A 540 -23.60 32.36 -4.51
C VAL A 540 -22.30 31.72 -4.01
N PRO A 541 -21.15 32.04 -4.65
CA PRO A 541 -19.84 31.62 -4.21
C PRO A 541 -19.44 32.19 -2.84
N THR A 542 -18.59 31.46 -2.11
CA THR A 542 -17.93 31.94 -0.88
C THR A 542 -16.41 31.71 -0.91
N ARG A 543 -15.68 32.61 -0.23
CA ARG A 543 -14.24 32.52 0.04
C ARG A 543 -13.85 31.51 1.13
N GLY A 544 -14.82 30.95 1.87
CA GLY A 544 -14.59 29.94 2.91
C GLY A 544 -14.64 28.51 2.35
N ALA A 545 -13.54 27.77 2.43
CA ALA A 545 -13.42 26.44 1.83
C ALA A 545 -14.22 25.35 2.57
N GLY A 546 -14.84 24.45 1.80
CA GLY A 546 -15.64 23.32 2.27
C GLY A 546 -17.04 23.66 2.80
N MET A 547 -17.49 24.91 2.70
CA MET A 547 -18.74 25.39 3.31
C MET A 547 -19.91 25.27 2.33
N GLY A 548 -20.87 24.37 2.58
CA GLY A 548 -21.99 24.10 1.66
C GLY A 548 -23.28 23.63 2.33
N MET A 549 -24.37 23.52 1.54
CA MET A 549 -25.69 23.13 2.03
C MET A 549 -25.82 21.61 2.13
N THR A 550 -25.99 21.07 3.35
CA THR A 550 -26.24 19.63 3.57
C THR A 550 -27.64 19.20 3.11
N LEU A 551 -28.64 20.06 3.33
CA LEU A 551 -30.04 19.86 2.98
C LEU A 551 -30.51 20.89 1.94
N PRO A 552 -31.40 20.52 1.00
CA PRO A 552 -32.22 21.48 0.29
C PRO A 552 -33.26 22.10 1.23
N TYR A 553 -33.72 23.31 0.90
CA TYR A 553 -34.82 23.97 1.60
C TYR A 553 -35.83 24.49 0.58
N ALA A 554 -37.02 23.90 0.57
CA ALA A 554 -38.10 24.30 -0.34
C ALA A 554 -39.00 25.38 0.27
N TYR A 555 -39.37 26.35 -0.57
CA TYR A 555 -40.37 27.37 -0.31
C TYR A 555 -41.25 27.55 -1.56
N PRO A 556 -42.48 28.08 -1.46
CA PRO A 556 -43.39 28.22 -2.61
C PRO A 556 -42.83 29.01 -3.80
N GLN A 557 -41.96 30.00 -3.55
CA GLN A 557 -41.39 30.87 -4.59
C GLN A 557 -39.95 30.49 -5.01
N PHE A 558 -39.26 29.61 -4.30
CA PHE A 558 -37.89 29.16 -4.62
C PHE A 558 -37.46 27.96 -3.75
N ARG A 559 -36.44 27.21 -4.16
CA ARG A 559 -35.77 26.21 -3.30
C ARG A 559 -34.26 26.38 -3.31
N SER A 560 -33.57 26.01 -2.22
CA SER A 560 -32.12 25.82 -2.24
C SER A 560 -31.76 24.38 -2.57
N LEU A 561 -30.60 24.16 -3.22
CA LEU A 561 -30.08 22.84 -3.53
C LEU A 561 -29.02 22.39 -2.50
N GLN A 562 -28.82 21.08 -2.39
CA GLN A 562 -27.64 20.52 -1.72
C GLN A 562 -26.37 20.96 -2.49
N SER A 563 -25.28 21.26 -1.77
CA SER A 563 -24.03 21.76 -2.38
C SER A 563 -22.81 21.42 -1.52
N GLN A 564 -21.70 21.09 -2.17
CA GLN A 564 -20.41 20.86 -1.51
C GLN A 564 -19.75 22.18 -1.10
N GLN A 565 -20.04 23.27 -1.82
CA GLN A 565 -19.50 24.61 -1.59
C GLN A 565 -20.50 25.69 -2.01
N GLY A 566 -20.65 26.74 -1.20
CA GLY A 566 -21.49 27.92 -1.48
C GLY A 566 -22.99 27.71 -1.17
N VAL A 567 -23.82 28.60 -1.69
CA VAL A 567 -25.29 28.48 -1.66
C VAL A 567 -25.82 28.53 -3.08
N VAL A 568 -26.75 27.64 -3.42
CA VAL A 568 -27.37 27.56 -4.74
C VAL A 568 -28.88 27.57 -4.58
N LEU A 569 -29.55 28.49 -5.28
CA LEU A 569 -31.00 28.65 -5.26
C LEU A 569 -31.59 28.44 -6.65
N GLN A 570 -32.76 27.84 -6.72
CA GLN A 570 -33.59 27.68 -7.91
C GLN A 570 -34.90 28.47 -7.68
N PRO A 571 -35.02 29.70 -8.22
CA PRO A 571 -36.26 30.47 -8.20
C PRO A 571 -37.39 29.75 -8.95
N LEU A 572 -38.57 29.72 -8.35
CA LEU A 572 -39.81 29.23 -8.95
C LEU A 572 -40.74 30.40 -9.34
N ALA A 573 -40.61 31.56 -8.67
CA ALA A 573 -41.26 32.81 -9.03
C ALA A 573 -40.29 33.78 -9.74
N SER A 574 -40.77 34.48 -10.76
CA SER A 574 -40.00 35.46 -11.56
C SER A 574 -39.72 36.78 -10.83
N SER A 575 -40.52 37.10 -9.80
CA SER A 575 -40.41 38.30 -8.95
C SER A 575 -39.35 38.19 -7.84
N LEU A 576 -38.73 37.02 -7.67
CA LEU A 576 -37.79 36.74 -6.58
C LEU A 576 -36.53 37.62 -6.66
N GLN A 577 -36.24 38.34 -5.57
CA GLN A 577 -35.03 39.14 -5.42
C GLN A 577 -34.06 38.46 -4.45
N VAL A 578 -32.83 38.23 -4.92
CA VAL A 578 -31.72 37.71 -4.11
C VAL A 578 -30.63 38.78 -4.02
N ALA A 579 -30.07 38.97 -2.82
CA ALA A 579 -28.97 39.90 -2.57
C ALA A 579 -27.96 39.31 -1.58
N VAL A 580 -26.67 39.56 -1.79
CA VAL A 580 -25.62 39.24 -0.80
C VAL A 580 -25.50 40.39 0.20
N ILE A 581 -25.49 40.07 1.49
CA ILE A 581 -25.31 41.04 2.59
C ILE A 581 -24.26 40.51 3.60
N ARG A 582 -23.76 41.37 4.48
CA ARG A 582 -22.71 41.01 5.47
C ARG A 582 -23.05 39.82 6.37
N SER A 583 -24.33 39.47 6.53
CA SER A 583 -24.84 38.37 7.36
C SER A 583 -25.37 37.17 6.57
N GLY A 584 -25.09 37.10 5.25
CA GLY A 584 -25.44 35.98 4.39
C GLY A 584 -26.16 36.36 3.09
N VAL A 585 -26.84 35.39 2.50
CA VAL A 585 -27.67 35.59 1.30
C VAL A 585 -29.10 35.91 1.73
N LEU A 586 -29.61 37.08 1.36
CA LEU A 586 -30.99 37.49 1.61
C LEU A 586 -31.86 37.23 0.37
N VAL A 587 -32.95 36.50 0.56
CA VAL A 587 -34.00 36.26 -0.44
C VAL A 587 -35.27 36.96 0.02
N ARG A 588 -35.91 37.69 -0.90
CA ARG A 588 -37.21 38.35 -0.69
C ARG A 588 -38.03 38.35 -1.99
N ASP A 589 -39.29 38.69 -1.89
CA ASP A 589 -40.16 39.04 -3.03
C ASP A 589 -40.76 40.43 -2.76
N PRO A 590 -41.01 41.28 -3.77
CA PRO A 590 -41.69 42.56 -3.61
C PRO A 590 -43.04 42.48 -2.89
N ASN A 591 -43.78 41.38 -3.06
CA ASN A 591 -45.08 41.12 -2.42
C ASN A 591 -44.94 40.39 -1.07
N GLY A 592 -43.71 40.18 -0.61
CA GLY A 592 -43.37 39.32 0.53
C GLY A 592 -43.23 37.83 0.16
N LEU A 593 -42.41 37.11 0.90
CA LEU A 593 -42.32 35.65 0.73
C LEU A 593 -43.46 34.92 1.44
N LEU A 594 -44.05 33.95 0.76
CA LEU A 594 -45.01 32.98 1.28
C LEU A 594 -44.27 31.95 2.14
N VAL A 595 -43.95 32.31 3.39
CA VAL A 595 -43.20 31.44 4.31
C VAL A 595 -43.86 31.32 5.68
N SER A 596 -44.17 30.08 6.06
CA SER A 596 -44.71 29.71 7.36
C SER A 596 -43.76 30.11 8.48
N ASP A 597 -44.29 30.53 9.63
CA ASP A 597 -43.46 30.98 10.75
C ASP A 597 -42.48 29.90 11.23
N PRO A 598 -41.24 30.23 11.61
CA PRO A 598 -40.33 29.28 12.28
C PRO A 598 -40.95 28.62 13.52
N GLN A 599 -41.70 29.35 14.34
CA GLN A 599 -42.38 28.79 15.50
C GLN A 599 -43.56 27.91 15.10
N GLN A 600 -44.34 28.28 14.08
CA GLN A 600 -45.41 27.42 13.57
C GLN A 600 -44.83 26.13 12.97
N ARG A 601 -43.72 26.18 12.23
CA ARG A 601 -43.04 24.96 11.76
C ARG A 601 -42.43 24.12 12.88
N GLN A 602 -41.94 24.72 13.96
CA GLN A 602 -41.50 23.98 15.16
C GLN A 602 -42.63 23.48 16.05
N ALA A 603 -43.84 24.05 15.94
CA ALA A 603 -45.04 23.62 16.63
C ALA A 603 -45.70 22.47 15.86
N VAL A 604 -45.85 22.59 14.53
CA VAL A 604 -46.21 21.50 13.62
C VAL A 604 -45.28 20.31 13.83
N ARG A 605 -43.95 20.49 13.73
CA ARG A 605 -42.96 19.43 14.02
C ARG A 605 -42.91 18.92 15.48
N ARG A 606 -43.77 19.41 16.38
CA ARG A 606 -43.94 18.89 17.76
C ARG A 606 -45.35 18.43 18.11
N GLY A 607 -46.37 18.85 17.38
CA GLY A 607 -47.78 18.44 17.55
C GLY A 607 -48.27 17.47 16.49
N GLU A 608 -47.71 17.52 15.27
CA GLU A 608 -48.06 16.68 14.13
C GLU A 608 -47.00 15.58 13.93
N ALA A 609 -46.70 14.81 14.98
CA ALA A 609 -45.83 13.64 14.88
C ALA A 609 -46.41 12.51 13.99
N GLU A 610 -47.68 12.63 13.59
CA GLU A 610 -48.44 11.66 12.80
C GLU A 610 -48.86 12.16 11.40
N GLN A 611 -48.53 13.40 11.01
CA GLN A 611 -48.75 13.89 9.63
C GLN A 611 -47.43 14.29 8.97
N THR A 612 -47.04 13.45 8.02
CA THR A 612 -45.64 13.26 7.61
C THR A 612 -45.19 14.28 6.56
N GLU A 613 -44.02 14.92 6.77
CA GLU A 613 -43.20 15.34 5.61
C GLU A 613 -42.99 14.08 4.74
N PRO A 614 -43.33 14.07 3.44
CA PRO A 614 -43.45 12.83 2.67
C PRO A 614 -42.11 12.09 2.61
N ARG A 615 -41.99 11.04 3.43
CA ARG A 615 -40.82 10.17 3.50
C ARG A 615 -40.87 9.17 2.37
N LEU A 616 -39.72 8.81 1.83
CA LEU A 616 -39.62 7.64 0.95
C LEU A 616 -40.00 6.35 1.71
N PHE A 617 -39.67 6.26 3.01
CA PHE A 617 -39.83 5.02 3.78
C PHE A 617 -40.87 5.12 4.91
N ASP A 618 -41.93 4.31 4.83
CA ASP A 618 -42.81 3.99 5.98
C ASP A 618 -42.43 2.63 6.58
N LEU A 619 -41.30 2.61 7.28
CA LEU A 619 -40.77 1.41 7.93
C LEU A 619 -41.66 0.88 9.06
N VAL A 620 -42.70 1.61 9.48
CA VAL A 620 -43.64 1.18 10.51
C VAL A 620 -44.77 0.39 9.85
N ALA A 621 -45.42 0.93 8.82
CA ALA A 621 -46.45 0.21 8.08
C ALA A 621 -45.88 -1.02 7.35
N TRP A 622 -44.69 -0.90 6.74
CA TRP A 622 -44.07 -1.99 5.97
C TRP A 622 -43.71 -3.22 6.81
N ARG A 623 -43.51 -3.08 8.13
CA ARG A 623 -43.28 -4.22 9.04
C ARG A 623 -44.50 -5.14 9.17
N ARG A 624 -45.72 -4.62 8.98
CA ARG A 624 -46.99 -5.38 9.01
C ARG A 624 -47.21 -6.23 10.28
N GLY A 625 -46.59 -5.88 11.41
CA GLY A 625 -46.67 -6.64 12.66
C GLY A 625 -45.31 -6.76 13.37
N SER A 626 -45.22 -7.75 14.26
CA SER A 626 -44.00 -8.08 15.01
C SER A 626 -43.11 -9.08 14.26
N LEU A 627 -42.00 -9.52 14.88
CA LEU A 627 -41.21 -10.64 14.37
C LEU A 627 -41.89 -12.00 14.57
N ASP A 628 -42.85 -12.11 15.49
CA ASP A 628 -43.60 -13.35 15.71
C ASP A 628 -44.61 -13.59 14.56
N ASP A 629 -45.19 -12.50 14.03
CA ASP A 629 -46.10 -12.51 12.87
C ASP A 629 -45.36 -12.74 11.54
N TYR A 630 -44.03 -12.60 11.52
CA TYR A 630 -43.21 -12.46 10.31
C TYR A 630 -43.44 -13.57 9.29
N GLN A 631 -43.48 -14.84 9.71
CA GLN A 631 -43.66 -15.97 8.78
C GLN A 631 -45.08 -16.05 8.20
N VAL A 632 -46.09 -15.53 8.91
CA VAL A 632 -47.47 -15.44 8.42
C VAL A 632 -47.54 -14.34 7.36
N GLN A 633 -47.14 -13.11 7.72
CA GLN A 633 -47.13 -11.96 6.82
C GLN A 633 -46.31 -12.21 5.55
N ARG A 634 -45.14 -12.85 5.68
CA ARG A 634 -44.29 -13.23 4.55
C ARG A 634 -44.94 -14.26 3.63
N ARG A 635 -45.63 -15.27 4.18
CA ARG A 635 -46.36 -16.27 3.39
C ARG A 635 -47.52 -15.63 2.65
N ASP A 636 -48.22 -14.70 3.30
CA ASP A 636 -49.43 -14.10 2.73
C ASP A 636 -49.06 -13.06 1.64
N LEU A 637 -47.92 -12.35 1.78
CA LEU A 637 -47.26 -11.58 0.71
C LEU A 637 -46.86 -12.45 -0.49
N LEU A 638 -46.19 -13.58 -0.25
CA LEU A 638 -45.87 -14.56 -1.30
C LEU A 638 -47.13 -15.16 -1.95
N GLY A 639 -48.22 -15.28 -1.19
CA GLY A 639 -49.54 -15.68 -1.68
C GLY A 639 -50.16 -14.68 -2.66
N ALA A 640 -50.04 -13.37 -2.38
CA ALA A 640 -50.55 -12.31 -3.27
C ALA A 640 -49.83 -12.26 -4.65
N MET A 641 -48.62 -12.82 -4.74
CA MET A 641 -47.91 -13.01 -6.02
C MET A 641 -48.54 -14.12 -6.88
N ILE A 642 -49.27 -15.08 -6.29
CA ILE A 642 -49.86 -16.21 -7.01
C ILE A 642 -51.07 -15.72 -7.83
N GLY A 643 -50.94 -15.76 -9.16
CA GLY A 643 -51.93 -15.23 -10.10
C GLY A 643 -51.73 -13.77 -10.51
N SER A 644 -50.80 -13.05 -9.87
CA SER A 644 -50.35 -11.73 -10.33
C SER A 644 -49.41 -11.88 -11.53
N SER A 645 -49.50 -10.98 -12.52
CA SER A 645 -48.62 -10.94 -13.70
C SER A 645 -48.31 -9.50 -14.13
N GLY A 646 -47.37 -9.32 -15.08
CA GLY A 646 -46.96 -7.99 -15.54
C GLY A 646 -46.53 -7.06 -14.40
N ASP A 647 -46.78 -5.77 -14.56
CA ASP A 647 -46.41 -4.75 -13.56
C ASP A 647 -47.06 -4.98 -12.18
N GLN A 648 -48.23 -5.63 -12.11
CA GLN A 648 -48.86 -6.02 -10.84
C GLN A 648 -47.99 -7.02 -10.05
N LEU A 649 -47.34 -7.99 -10.73
CA LEU A 649 -46.36 -8.88 -10.10
C LEU A 649 -45.11 -8.11 -9.65
N GLY A 650 -44.73 -7.06 -10.38
CA GLY A 650 -43.70 -6.10 -9.96
C GLY A 650 -44.05 -5.43 -8.64
N VAL A 651 -45.26 -4.87 -8.52
CA VAL A 651 -45.75 -4.24 -7.28
C VAL A 651 -45.79 -5.22 -6.10
N GLN A 652 -46.23 -6.47 -6.30
CA GLN A 652 -46.19 -7.47 -5.22
C GLN A 652 -44.76 -7.85 -4.78
N ARG A 653 -43.77 -7.79 -5.69
CA ARG A 653 -42.34 -7.92 -5.32
C ARG A 653 -41.85 -6.71 -4.53
N VAL A 654 -42.32 -5.50 -4.84
CA VAL A 654 -41.97 -4.28 -4.08
C VAL A 654 -42.51 -4.39 -2.65
N GLU A 655 -43.75 -4.82 -2.45
CA GLU A 655 -44.30 -5.06 -1.11
C GLU A 655 -43.50 -6.10 -0.31
N LEU A 656 -43.04 -7.17 -0.97
CA LEU A 656 -42.18 -8.17 -0.34
C LEU A 656 -40.78 -7.60 0.00
N ALA A 657 -40.20 -6.76 -0.85
CA ALA A 657 -38.93 -6.09 -0.61
C ALA A 657 -39.02 -5.08 0.56
N ARG A 658 -40.06 -4.23 0.56
CA ARG A 658 -40.41 -3.30 1.64
C ARG A 658 -40.50 -4.02 2.99
N PHE A 659 -41.23 -5.13 3.02
CA PHE A 659 -41.38 -5.96 4.21
C PHE A 659 -40.06 -6.58 4.70
N HIS A 660 -39.26 -7.18 3.81
CA HIS A 660 -37.94 -7.71 4.18
C HIS A 660 -37.00 -6.61 4.73
N PHE A 661 -36.92 -5.45 4.06
CA PHE A 661 -36.08 -4.33 4.47
C PHE A 661 -36.52 -3.72 5.81
N ALA A 662 -37.82 -3.51 6.01
CA ALA A 662 -38.36 -2.92 7.24
C ALA A 662 -38.14 -3.80 8.49
N HIS A 663 -37.87 -5.09 8.32
CA HIS A 663 -37.43 -6.01 9.39
C HIS A 663 -35.90 -6.21 9.46
N GLY A 664 -35.12 -5.75 8.46
CA GLY A 664 -33.66 -5.92 8.40
C GLY A 664 -33.18 -7.25 7.82
N PHE A 665 -33.94 -7.81 6.86
CA PHE A 665 -33.58 -8.95 6.01
C PHE A 665 -33.05 -8.46 4.66
N ASP A 666 -31.88 -7.81 4.72
CA ASP A 666 -31.34 -6.99 3.63
C ASP A 666 -30.97 -7.81 2.37
N SER A 667 -30.54 -9.06 2.55
CA SER A 667 -30.24 -9.98 1.45
C SER A 667 -31.50 -10.43 0.72
N GLU A 668 -32.58 -10.70 1.45
CA GLU A 668 -33.89 -11.08 0.93
C GLU A 668 -34.61 -9.89 0.26
N ALA A 669 -34.39 -8.66 0.77
CA ALA A 669 -34.77 -7.43 0.09
C ALA A 669 -34.01 -7.28 -1.24
N LEU A 670 -32.69 -7.39 -1.25
CA LEU A 670 -31.87 -7.31 -2.47
C LEU A 670 -32.21 -8.39 -3.51
N GLY A 671 -32.44 -9.63 -3.08
CA GLY A 671 -32.90 -10.70 -3.97
C GLY A 671 -34.27 -10.40 -4.61
N SER A 672 -35.15 -9.70 -3.89
CA SER A 672 -36.44 -9.23 -4.42
C SER A 672 -36.24 -8.06 -5.39
N LEU A 673 -35.34 -7.12 -5.07
CA LEU A 673 -35.04 -5.91 -5.82
C LEU A 673 -34.31 -6.19 -7.15
N GLY A 674 -33.34 -7.11 -7.18
CA GLY A 674 -32.68 -7.50 -8.42
C GLY A 674 -33.65 -8.11 -9.46
N VAL A 675 -34.68 -8.82 -9.00
CA VAL A 675 -35.75 -9.36 -9.87
C VAL A 675 -36.72 -8.26 -10.32
N ILE A 676 -36.89 -7.17 -9.55
CA ILE A 676 -37.62 -5.98 -10.00
C ILE A 676 -36.80 -5.23 -11.06
N GLU A 677 -35.50 -5.03 -10.84
CA GLU A 677 -34.59 -4.39 -11.80
C GLU A 677 -34.52 -5.16 -13.13
N GLU A 678 -34.37 -6.49 -13.08
CA GLU A 678 -34.27 -7.33 -14.29
C GLU A 678 -35.60 -7.47 -15.06
N LYS A 679 -36.76 -7.53 -14.37
CA LYS A 679 -38.06 -7.87 -15.00
C LYS A 679 -39.05 -6.71 -15.08
N HIS A 680 -38.88 -5.66 -14.28
CA HIS A 680 -39.76 -4.49 -14.20
C HIS A 680 -38.95 -3.18 -14.08
N PRO A 681 -38.01 -2.90 -15.02
CA PRO A 681 -37.04 -1.81 -14.86
C PRO A 681 -37.65 -0.43 -14.67
N ARG A 682 -38.90 -0.20 -15.08
CA ARG A 682 -39.66 1.03 -14.78
C ARG A 682 -39.85 1.27 -13.28
N LEU A 683 -40.10 0.21 -12.49
CA LEU A 683 -40.22 0.30 -11.03
C LEU A 683 -38.86 0.57 -10.39
N ALA A 684 -37.77 0.04 -10.94
CA ALA A 684 -36.40 0.33 -10.46
C ALA A 684 -35.93 1.78 -10.70
N LEU A 685 -36.71 2.61 -11.42
CA LEU A 685 -36.47 4.05 -11.52
C LEU A 685 -37.03 4.84 -10.31
N ASP A 686 -37.87 4.23 -9.49
CA ASP A 686 -38.47 4.89 -8.32
C ASP A 686 -37.39 5.25 -7.26
N PRO A 687 -37.37 6.50 -6.75
CA PRO A 687 -36.46 6.91 -5.68
C PRO A 687 -36.48 6.01 -4.45
N GLU A 688 -37.64 5.52 -4.03
CA GLU A 688 -37.78 4.64 -2.87
C GLU A 688 -37.05 3.31 -3.10
N ILE A 689 -37.36 2.65 -4.22
CA ILE A 689 -36.83 1.34 -4.58
C ILE A 689 -35.31 1.41 -4.74
N ARG A 690 -34.80 2.50 -5.34
CA ARG A 690 -33.37 2.77 -5.49
C ARG A 690 -32.67 3.04 -4.16
N LEU A 691 -33.29 3.81 -3.27
CA LEU A 691 -32.73 4.06 -1.94
C LEU A 691 -32.71 2.77 -1.11
N MET A 692 -33.76 1.96 -1.18
CA MET A 692 -33.85 0.68 -0.47
C MET A 692 -32.77 -0.29 -0.96
N GLN A 693 -32.54 -0.37 -2.28
CA GLN A 693 -31.44 -1.14 -2.87
C GLN A 693 -30.07 -0.65 -2.36
N ALA A 694 -29.81 0.66 -2.38
CA ALA A 694 -28.52 1.21 -1.96
C ALA A 694 -28.28 1.11 -0.43
N ALA A 695 -29.33 1.25 0.38
CA ALA A 695 -29.30 1.04 1.81
C ALA A 695 -29.01 -0.43 2.17
N SER A 696 -29.69 -1.38 1.53
CA SER A 696 -29.40 -2.81 1.72
C SER A 696 -28.01 -3.19 1.24
N GLN A 697 -27.50 -2.61 0.14
CA GLN A 697 -26.11 -2.77 -0.32
C GLN A 697 -25.11 -2.34 0.77
N TRP A 698 -25.30 -1.17 1.39
CA TRP A 698 -24.48 -0.73 2.51
C TRP A 698 -24.57 -1.71 3.70
N LEU A 699 -25.76 -2.22 4.00
CA LEU A 699 -25.98 -3.17 5.11
C LEU A 699 -25.35 -4.55 4.88
N ILE A 700 -25.19 -5.00 3.63
CA ILE A 700 -24.40 -6.20 3.30
C ILE A 700 -22.91 -5.91 3.06
N ARG A 701 -22.47 -4.66 3.24
CA ARG A 701 -21.10 -4.14 3.03
C ARG A 701 -20.65 -4.03 1.57
N ASP A 702 -21.55 -4.04 0.60
CA ASP A 702 -21.25 -3.62 -0.78
C ASP A 702 -21.30 -2.08 -0.87
N PHE A 703 -20.26 -1.46 -0.33
CA PHE A 703 -20.15 0.00 -0.30
C PHE A 703 -19.94 0.61 -1.69
N ARG A 704 -19.45 -0.17 -2.68
CA ARG A 704 -19.27 0.31 -4.06
C ARG A 704 -20.60 0.44 -4.78
N ALA A 705 -21.46 -0.59 -4.70
CA ALA A 705 -22.80 -0.51 -5.26
C ALA A 705 -23.66 0.53 -4.51
N ALA A 706 -23.58 0.55 -3.18
CA ALA A 706 -24.26 1.56 -2.36
C ALA A 706 -23.86 2.99 -2.75
N ALA A 707 -22.57 3.27 -2.98
CA ALA A 707 -22.11 4.58 -3.42
C ALA A 707 -22.68 4.98 -4.79
N ALA A 708 -22.72 4.05 -5.76
CA ALA A 708 -23.31 4.30 -7.07
C ALA A 708 -24.83 4.57 -6.99
N GLY A 709 -25.55 3.83 -6.14
CA GLY A 709 -26.98 4.01 -5.91
C GLY A 709 -27.30 5.34 -5.20
N LEU A 710 -26.61 5.65 -4.09
CA LEU A 710 -26.85 6.82 -3.24
C LEU A 710 -26.50 8.16 -3.90
N ALA A 711 -25.67 8.16 -4.93
CA ALA A 711 -25.29 9.36 -5.67
C ALA A 711 -26.13 9.61 -6.93
N HIS A 712 -27.08 8.74 -7.25
CA HIS A 712 -27.97 8.87 -8.41
C HIS A 712 -28.86 10.12 -8.32
N ALA A 713 -29.07 10.80 -9.44
CA ALA A 713 -29.81 12.06 -9.50
C ALA A 713 -31.22 12.03 -8.89
N SER A 714 -31.92 10.89 -8.92
CA SER A 714 -33.26 10.72 -8.34
C SER A 714 -33.31 10.73 -6.81
N LEU A 715 -32.16 10.74 -6.12
CA LEU A 715 -32.02 10.85 -4.66
C LEU A 715 -31.47 12.21 -4.22
N ALA A 716 -31.25 13.14 -5.16
CA ALA A 716 -30.57 14.40 -4.92
C ALA A 716 -31.43 15.37 -4.08
N GLY A 717 -31.21 15.34 -2.77
CA GLY A 717 -31.92 16.16 -1.78
C GLY A 717 -32.94 15.41 -0.93
N GLU A 718 -33.12 14.10 -1.17
CA GLU A 718 -34.02 13.26 -0.38
C GLU A 718 -33.49 13.04 1.05
N ARG A 719 -34.36 13.20 2.05
CA ARG A 719 -33.91 13.27 3.45
C ARG A 719 -33.53 11.91 4.01
N GLU A 720 -34.22 10.84 3.64
CA GLU A 720 -33.80 9.47 3.92
C GLU A 720 -32.49 9.14 3.18
N ALA A 721 -32.27 9.65 1.96
CA ALA A 721 -31.02 9.40 1.23
C ALA A 721 -29.79 10.04 1.90
N LEU A 722 -29.96 11.23 2.49
CA LEU A 722 -28.92 11.90 3.28
C LEU A 722 -28.41 11.03 4.46
N LEU A 723 -29.29 10.29 5.13
CA LEU A 723 -28.90 9.39 6.23
C LEU A 723 -27.94 8.29 5.73
N TRP A 724 -28.21 7.74 4.55
CA TRP A 724 -27.38 6.69 3.95
C TRP A 724 -26.11 7.25 3.31
N GLN A 725 -26.14 8.47 2.76
CA GLN A 725 -24.94 9.21 2.37
C GLN A 725 -24.03 9.51 3.58
N ALA A 726 -24.59 9.79 4.75
CA ALA A 726 -23.84 9.96 6.00
C ALA A 726 -23.21 8.64 6.48
N ALA A 727 -23.97 7.54 6.43
CA ALA A 727 -23.47 6.20 6.76
C ALA A 727 -22.37 5.72 5.79
N LEU A 728 -22.48 6.05 4.51
CA LEU A 728 -21.43 5.82 3.51
C LEU A 728 -20.18 6.69 3.79
N ALA A 729 -20.36 7.96 4.12
CA ALA A 729 -19.27 8.87 4.49
C ALA A 729 -18.49 8.38 5.72
N ALA A 730 -19.19 7.86 6.74
CA ALA A 730 -18.55 7.28 7.93
C ALA A 730 -17.73 6.03 7.59
N GLN A 731 -18.22 5.16 6.71
CA GLN A 731 -17.46 4.00 6.23
C GLN A 731 -16.27 4.40 5.34
N ALA A 732 -16.32 5.56 4.70
CA ALA A 732 -15.21 6.16 3.95
C ALA A 732 -14.30 7.06 4.81
N GLU A 733 -14.49 7.08 6.14
CA GLU A 733 -13.73 7.89 7.11
C GLU A 733 -13.76 9.42 6.84
N ASP A 734 -14.74 9.91 6.05
CA ASP A 734 -15.00 11.34 5.87
C ASP A 734 -15.85 11.86 7.05
N TRP A 735 -15.26 11.79 8.25
CA TRP A 735 -15.96 11.93 9.53
C TRP A 735 -16.75 13.22 9.67
N GLN A 736 -16.22 14.34 9.16
CA GLN A 736 -16.90 15.63 9.21
C GLN A 736 -18.12 15.66 8.28
N ALA A 737 -18.02 15.10 7.07
CA ALA A 737 -19.14 14.98 6.14
C ALA A 737 -20.22 14.02 6.70
N ALA A 738 -19.80 12.94 7.34
CA ALA A 738 -20.68 11.99 8.02
C ALA A 738 -21.43 12.64 9.20
N ALA A 739 -20.73 13.35 10.10
CA ALA A 739 -21.33 14.04 11.23
C ALA A 739 -22.31 15.15 10.78
N ASN A 740 -21.94 15.93 9.75
CA ASN A 740 -22.84 16.91 9.12
C ASN A 740 -24.15 16.26 8.63
N GLY A 741 -24.08 15.06 8.05
CA GLY A 741 -25.23 14.31 7.58
C GLY A 741 -26.07 13.73 8.72
N PHE A 742 -25.45 13.01 9.67
CA PHE A 742 -26.16 12.42 10.81
C PHE A 742 -26.84 13.47 11.70
N ALA A 743 -26.22 14.64 11.92
CA ALA A 743 -26.83 15.75 12.64
C ALA A 743 -28.13 16.26 11.98
N ALA A 744 -28.29 16.07 10.67
CA ALA A 744 -29.45 16.47 9.91
C ALA A 744 -30.54 15.37 9.81
N THR A 745 -30.28 14.15 10.27
CA THR A 745 -31.15 12.96 10.07
C THR A 745 -31.28 12.01 11.28
N ASP A 746 -30.81 12.38 12.48
CA ASP A 746 -30.86 11.52 13.69
C ASP A 746 -32.28 11.01 14.02
N ASP A 747 -33.31 11.85 13.82
CA ASP A 747 -34.72 11.52 14.03
C ASP A 747 -35.26 10.43 13.08
N LEU A 748 -34.60 10.19 11.95
CA LEU A 748 -34.97 9.10 11.05
C LEU A 748 -34.48 7.74 11.58
N ILE A 749 -33.38 7.71 12.33
CA ILE A 749 -32.70 6.47 12.76
C ILE A 749 -33.61 5.57 13.62
N ASP A 750 -34.47 6.14 14.46
CA ASP A 750 -35.35 5.37 15.34
C ASP A 750 -36.48 4.63 14.60
N SER A 751 -36.82 5.03 13.37
CA SER A 751 -37.83 4.33 12.55
C SER A 751 -37.38 2.95 12.05
N TYR A 752 -36.07 2.72 11.99
CA TYR A 752 -35.47 1.48 11.50
C TYR A 752 -35.57 0.31 12.50
N ALA A 753 -35.56 -0.91 11.95
CA ALA A 753 -35.39 -2.13 12.74
C ALA A 753 -34.11 -2.07 13.61
N ARG A 754 -34.19 -2.61 14.83
CA ARG A 754 -33.15 -2.58 15.87
C ARG A 754 -31.73 -2.88 15.35
N ARG A 755 -31.58 -3.89 14.46
CA ARG A 755 -30.29 -4.25 13.82
C ARG A 755 -29.70 -3.11 13.01
N ILE A 756 -30.51 -2.44 12.20
CA ILE A 756 -30.10 -1.33 11.33
C ILE A 756 -29.83 -0.09 12.19
N ARG A 757 -30.76 0.24 13.10
CA ARG A 757 -30.64 1.34 14.06
C ARG A 757 -29.33 1.27 14.84
N LEU A 758 -28.95 0.10 15.34
CA LEU A 758 -27.70 -0.11 16.07
C LEU A 758 -26.46 0.21 15.23
N ARG A 759 -26.42 -0.21 13.97
CA ARG A 759 -25.32 0.10 13.05
C ARG A 759 -25.24 1.59 12.74
N LEU A 760 -26.39 2.23 12.48
CA LEU A 760 -26.45 3.66 12.18
C LEU A 760 -26.05 4.53 13.38
N ARG A 761 -26.54 4.22 14.60
CA ARG A 761 -26.13 4.95 15.82
C ARG A 761 -24.65 4.75 16.19
N LEU A 762 -24.08 3.58 15.91
CA LEU A 762 -22.63 3.37 16.07
C LEU A 762 -21.80 4.17 15.05
N ALA A 763 -22.21 4.16 13.77
CA ALA A 763 -21.55 4.96 12.72
C ALA A 763 -21.67 6.47 13.00
N ALA A 764 -22.81 6.92 13.51
CA ALA A 764 -23.02 8.30 13.97
C ALA A 764 -22.13 8.62 15.19
N ALA A 765 -22.04 7.72 16.17
CA ALA A 765 -21.18 7.91 17.34
C ALA A 765 -19.69 7.99 16.98
N ASP A 766 -19.20 7.10 16.11
CA ASP A 766 -17.83 7.17 15.56
C ASP A 766 -17.61 8.51 14.82
N ALA A 767 -18.55 8.93 13.95
CA ALA A 767 -18.44 10.16 13.17
C ALA A 767 -18.47 11.45 14.02
N PHE A 768 -19.37 11.55 15.00
CA PHE A 768 -19.42 12.68 15.93
C PHE A 768 -18.15 12.76 16.76
N LEU A 769 -17.66 11.62 17.29
CA LEU A 769 -16.43 11.58 18.07
C LEU A 769 -15.21 12.02 17.25
N MET A 770 -15.04 11.48 16.04
CA MET A 770 -13.92 11.80 15.14
C MET A 770 -14.00 13.20 14.52
N SER A 771 -15.12 13.91 14.68
CA SER A 771 -15.27 15.33 14.31
C SER A 771 -15.31 16.28 15.52
N GLY A 772 -15.10 15.77 16.73
CA GLY A 772 -14.96 16.56 17.97
C GLY A 772 -16.26 16.85 18.73
N ASP A 773 -17.40 16.26 18.34
CA ASP A 773 -18.68 16.39 19.06
C ASP A 773 -18.88 15.21 20.03
N ASP A 774 -18.19 15.28 21.17
CA ASP A 774 -18.27 14.27 22.23
C ASP A 774 -19.67 14.19 22.88
N ALA A 775 -20.42 15.29 22.83
CA ALA A 775 -21.79 15.41 23.33
C ALA A 775 -22.78 14.63 22.45
N ALA A 776 -22.76 14.84 21.13
CA ALA A 776 -23.57 14.06 20.19
C ALA A 776 -23.19 12.57 20.19
N ALA A 777 -21.89 12.25 20.24
CA ALA A 777 -21.43 10.87 20.40
C ALA A 777 -21.96 10.23 21.70
N THR A 778 -22.00 10.98 22.80
CA THR A 778 -22.58 10.54 24.08
C THR A 778 -24.08 10.27 23.97
N LEU A 779 -24.83 11.12 23.25
CA LEU A 779 -26.28 10.92 23.03
C LEU A 779 -26.56 9.64 22.22
N GLN A 780 -25.80 9.38 21.15
CA GLN A 780 -25.92 8.18 20.33
C GLN A 780 -25.67 6.90 21.14
N LEU A 781 -24.59 6.85 21.92
CA LEU A 781 -24.25 5.72 22.78
C LEU A 781 -25.21 5.59 23.97
N GLY A 782 -25.77 6.70 24.44
CA GLY A 782 -26.80 6.76 25.47
C GLY A 782 -28.16 6.21 25.02
N ALA A 783 -28.52 6.39 23.74
CA ALA A 783 -29.72 5.77 23.15
C ALA A 783 -29.57 4.24 23.08
N LEU A 784 -28.44 3.74 22.59
CA LEU A 784 -28.17 2.29 22.51
C LEU A 784 -28.18 1.57 23.87
N ARG A 785 -27.79 2.27 24.95
CA ARG A 785 -27.86 1.75 26.33
C ARG A 785 -29.28 1.53 26.87
N ARG A 786 -30.33 1.98 26.17
CA ARG A 786 -31.74 1.74 26.52
C ARG A 786 -32.32 0.50 25.85
N GLU A 787 -31.59 -0.12 24.92
CA GLU A 787 -31.98 -1.35 24.26
C GLU A 787 -31.39 -2.56 25.00
N ASP A 788 -32.08 -3.70 24.97
CA ASP A 788 -31.53 -4.98 25.45
C ASP A 788 -30.46 -5.47 24.46
N LEU A 789 -29.18 -5.18 24.74
CA LEU A 789 -28.04 -5.48 23.87
C LEU A 789 -27.47 -6.89 24.13
N ASN A 790 -27.24 -7.66 23.06
CA ASN A 790 -26.55 -8.93 23.20
C ASN A 790 -25.02 -8.76 23.30
N ARG A 791 -24.30 -9.78 23.78
CA ARG A 791 -22.84 -9.74 24.03
C ARG A 791 -21.97 -9.35 22.83
N ARG A 792 -22.43 -9.49 21.58
CA ARG A 792 -21.72 -9.02 20.38
C ARG A 792 -21.96 -7.53 20.10
N GLU A 793 -23.13 -7.02 20.48
CA GLU A 793 -23.53 -5.63 20.33
C GLU A 793 -22.92 -4.78 21.45
N GLU A 794 -22.92 -5.28 22.69
CA GLU A 794 -22.12 -4.74 23.80
C GLU A 794 -20.66 -4.52 23.39
N ALA A 795 -20.03 -5.49 22.72
CA ALA A 795 -18.63 -5.42 22.31
C ALA A 795 -18.37 -4.31 21.27
N GLN A 796 -19.35 -4.02 20.39
CA GLN A 796 -19.27 -2.91 19.44
C GLN A 796 -19.42 -1.57 20.16
N VAL A 797 -20.41 -1.46 21.05
CA VAL A 797 -20.63 -0.27 21.89
C VAL A 797 -19.43 0.03 22.78
N LYS A 798 -18.76 -0.99 23.35
CA LYS A 798 -17.56 -0.84 24.20
C LYS A 798 -16.35 -0.30 23.44
N VAL A 799 -16.19 -0.59 22.14
CA VAL A 799 -15.12 0.01 21.31
C VAL A 799 -15.28 1.52 21.22
N VAL A 800 -16.46 2.01 20.85
CA VAL A 800 -16.73 3.45 20.69
C VAL A 800 -16.78 4.16 22.04
N GLN A 801 -17.30 3.51 23.09
CA GLN A 801 -17.25 4.04 24.46
C GLN A 801 -15.81 4.20 24.97
N GLY A 802 -14.89 3.28 24.63
CA GLY A 802 -13.48 3.44 24.99
C GLY A 802 -12.85 4.66 24.32
N ALA A 803 -13.10 4.86 23.02
CA ALA A 803 -12.60 6.03 22.30
C ALA A 803 -13.15 7.36 22.86
N LEU A 804 -14.44 7.40 23.21
CA LEU A 804 -15.07 8.55 23.88
C LEU A 804 -14.45 8.85 25.26
N GLN A 805 -13.95 7.84 25.97
CA GLN A 805 -13.27 8.03 27.25
C GLN A 805 -11.83 8.51 27.07
N LEU A 806 -11.10 8.04 26.04
CA LEU A 806 -9.77 8.55 25.73
C LEU A 806 -9.81 10.03 25.33
N VAL A 807 -10.75 10.43 24.46
CA VAL A 807 -10.96 11.85 24.07
C VAL A 807 -11.32 12.74 25.28
N ARG A 808 -11.84 12.17 26.37
CA ARG A 808 -12.12 12.86 27.64
C ARG A 808 -10.97 12.78 28.66
N GLY A 809 -9.80 12.25 28.28
CA GLY A 809 -8.64 12.07 29.17
C GLY A 809 -8.72 10.87 30.12
N ASN A 810 -9.78 10.06 30.05
CA ASN A 810 -10.01 8.91 30.93
C ASN A 810 -9.36 7.63 30.38
N ALA A 811 -8.04 7.66 30.16
CA ALA A 811 -7.28 6.58 29.52
C ALA A 811 -7.48 5.20 30.17
N GLU A 812 -7.52 5.12 31.50
CA GLU A 812 -7.75 3.85 32.23
C GLU A 812 -9.15 3.26 31.98
N GLU A 813 -10.18 4.10 31.87
CA GLU A 813 -11.53 3.62 31.53
C GLU A 813 -11.60 3.19 30.06
N ALA A 814 -10.91 3.90 29.16
CA ALA A 814 -10.76 3.49 27.76
C ALA A 814 -10.08 2.11 27.66
N ARG A 815 -8.94 1.94 28.34
CA ARG A 815 -8.18 0.69 28.45
C ARG A 815 -9.05 -0.43 29.05
N ARG A 816 -9.87 -0.16 30.07
CA ARG A 816 -10.83 -1.12 30.64
C ARG A 816 -11.90 -1.56 29.63
N LEU A 817 -12.51 -0.60 28.92
CA LEU A 817 -13.56 -0.87 27.93
C LEU A 817 -13.03 -1.64 26.72
N TRP A 818 -11.83 -1.31 26.24
CA TRP A 818 -11.18 -2.02 25.14
C TRP A 818 -10.68 -3.42 25.52
N ASN A 819 -10.15 -3.63 26.74
CA ASN A 819 -9.90 -4.98 27.26
C ASN A 819 -11.19 -5.84 27.19
N ALA A 820 -12.31 -5.31 27.68
CA ALA A 820 -13.61 -6.01 27.63
C ALA A 820 -14.16 -6.24 26.21
N ALA A 821 -13.74 -5.44 25.21
CA ALA A 821 -14.07 -5.64 23.80
C ALA A 821 -13.14 -6.65 23.10
N ARG A 822 -11.84 -6.65 23.42
CA ARG A 822 -10.85 -7.67 23.01
C ARG A 822 -11.27 -9.06 23.47
N ASP A 823 -11.72 -9.18 24.72
CA ASP A 823 -12.04 -10.47 25.34
C ASP A 823 -13.48 -10.95 25.02
N SER A 824 -14.15 -10.28 24.08
CA SER A 824 -15.49 -10.62 23.59
C SER A 824 -15.47 -11.82 22.60
N ARG A 825 -16.61 -12.12 21.97
CA ARG A 825 -16.72 -13.09 20.86
C ARG A 825 -17.10 -12.44 19.52
N HIS A 826 -16.74 -11.17 19.31
CA HIS A 826 -17.05 -10.44 18.07
C HIS A 826 -15.76 -9.94 17.39
N GLY A 827 -15.26 -10.70 16.42
CA GLY A 827 -13.97 -10.46 15.74
C GLY A 827 -13.68 -9.00 15.35
N PRO A 828 -14.59 -8.27 14.69
CA PRO A 828 -14.39 -6.85 14.35
C PRO A 828 -14.14 -5.96 15.58
N SER A 829 -14.86 -6.22 16.68
CA SER A 829 -14.69 -5.49 17.94
C SER A 829 -13.41 -5.88 18.66
N GLN A 830 -13.02 -7.16 18.61
CA GLN A 830 -11.71 -7.59 19.12
C GLN A 830 -10.59 -6.88 18.35
N ALA A 831 -10.72 -6.76 17.03
CA ALA A 831 -9.70 -6.19 16.17
C ALA A 831 -9.55 -4.68 16.37
N ARG A 832 -10.66 -3.92 16.31
CA ARG A 832 -10.66 -2.47 16.65
C ARG A 832 -10.12 -2.21 18.06
N ALA A 833 -10.49 -3.03 19.05
CA ALA A 833 -10.00 -2.88 20.42
C ALA A 833 -8.51 -3.21 20.59
N ARG A 834 -7.98 -4.21 19.89
CA ARG A 834 -6.53 -4.53 19.92
C ARG A 834 -5.69 -3.43 19.31
N LEU A 835 -6.12 -2.86 18.17
CA LEU A 835 -5.44 -1.70 17.57
C LEU A 835 -5.42 -0.52 18.56
N ALA A 836 -6.56 -0.13 19.11
CA ALA A 836 -6.65 0.97 20.06
C ALA A 836 -5.85 0.75 21.37
N LEU A 837 -5.73 -0.50 21.85
CA LEU A 837 -4.87 -0.85 22.99
C LEU A 837 -3.38 -0.79 22.67
N VAL A 838 -2.98 -1.09 21.43
CA VAL A 838 -1.60 -0.92 20.96
C VAL A 838 -1.28 0.57 20.79
N ASP A 839 -2.19 1.33 20.20
CA ASP A 839 -2.01 2.76 19.98
C ASP A 839 -1.89 3.54 21.30
N LEU A 840 -2.78 3.30 22.25
CA LEU A 840 -2.68 3.86 23.60
C LEU A 840 -1.40 3.41 24.32
N GLY A 841 -0.98 2.15 24.10
CA GLY A 841 0.24 1.62 24.71
C GLY A 841 1.53 2.23 24.19
N LEU A 842 1.53 2.67 22.92
CA LEU A 842 2.62 3.45 22.33
C LEU A 842 2.60 4.92 22.79
N GLU A 843 1.40 5.49 22.96
CA GLU A 843 1.23 6.88 23.39
C GLU A 843 1.63 7.09 24.87
N ASP A 844 1.29 6.15 25.77
CA ASP A 844 1.67 6.20 27.18
C ASP A 844 2.98 5.46 27.53
N GLY A 845 3.65 4.87 26.54
CA GLY A 845 4.92 4.16 26.69
C GLY A 845 4.83 2.81 27.44
N SER A 846 3.62 2.31 27.73
CA SER A 846 3.40 0.99 28.34
C SER A 846 3.72 -0.19 27.42
N LEU A 847 3.91 0.06 26.12
CA LEU A 847 4.20 -0.95 25.09
C LEU A 847 5.38 -0.49 24.21
N SER A 848 6.35 -1.36 23.97
CA SER A 848 7.47 -1.06 23.07
C SER A 848 7.05 -1.07 21.61
N ALA A 849 7.82 -0.43 20.73
CA ALA A 849 7.58 -0.47 19.29
C ALA A 849 7.66 -1.91 18.72
N ASP A 850 8.61 -2.72 19.19
CA ASP A 850 8.73 -4.14 18.81
C ASP A 850 7.53 -4.98 19.28
N ASP A 851 7.05 -4.78 20.52
CA ASP A 851 5.85 -5.47 21.02
C ASP A 851 4.59 -5.05 20.25
N ALA A 852 4.47 -3.76 19.92
CA ALA A 852 3.40 -3.21 19.09
C ALA A 852 3.43 -3.80 17.67
N ILE A 853 4.59 -3.82 17.02
CA ILE A 853 4.80 -4.49 15.72
C ILE A 853 4.37 -5.96 15.82
N ALA A 854 4.82 -6.68 16.85
CA ALA A 854 4.51 -8.10 17.01
C ALA A 854 3.00 -8.35 17.25
N GLU A 855 2.29 -7.45 17.95
CA GLU A 855 0.83 -7.51 18.12
C GLU A 855 0.09 -7.18 16.82
N LEU A 856 0.51 -6.15 16.07
CA LEU A 856 -0.09 -5.75 14.80
C LEU A 856 0.16 -6.78 13.69
N GLU A 857 1.35 -7.38 13.61
CA GLU A 857 1.65 -8.51 12.71
C GLU A 857 0.67 -9.68 12.95
N ARG A 858 0.41 -10.04 14.22
CA ARG A 858 -0.61 -11.03 14.59
C ARG A 858 -2.02 -10.57 14.24
N LEU A 859 -2.30 -9.27 14.34
CA LEU A 859 -3.62 -8.67 14.08
C LEU A 859 -3.99 -8.67 12.58
N ARG A 860 -3.01 -8.58 11.66
CA ARG A 860 -3.18 -8.76 10.19
C ARG A 860 -3.89 -10.07 9.81
N PHE A 861 -3.78 -11.11 10.63
CA PHE A 861 -4.40 -12.42 10.37
C PHE A 861 -5.71 -12.63 11.13
N ALA A 862 -6.11 -11.70 12.01
CA ALA A 862 -7.33 -11.80 12.81
C ALA A 862 -8.54 -11.08 12.17
N TRP A 863 -8.31 -10.01 11.39
CA TRP A 863 -9.35 -9.31 10.63
C TRP A 863 -8.77 -8.69 9.35
N ARG A 864 -9.49 -8.81 8.22
CA ARG A 864 -8.99 -8.49 6.87
C ARG A 864 -10.09 -8.03 5.92
N GLY A 865 -9.70 -7.37 4.82
CA GLY A 865 -10.55 -7.10 3.65
C GLY A 865 -11.41 -5.83 3.73
N ASP A 866 -11.16 -4.95 4.69
CA ASP A 866 -11.83 -3.65 4.81
C ASP A 866 -10.86 -2.55 5.29
N GLN A 867 -11.36 -1.31 5.43
CA GLN A 867 -10.57 -0.12 5.79
C GLN A 867 -9.75 -0.29 7.08
N PHE A 868 -10.17 -1.17 8.01
CA PHE A 868 -9.37 -1.48 9.20
C PHE A 868 -8.03 -2.15 8.84
N GLU A 869 -8.00 -3.06 7.84
CA GLU A 869 -6.73 -3.65 7.38
C GLU A 869 -5.85 -2.59 6.73
N PHE A 870 -6.40 -1.65 5.97
CA PHE A 870 -5.63 -0.54 5.40
C PHE A 870 -4.98 0.33 6.49
N THR A 871 -5.76 0.77 7.48
CA THR A 871 -5.27 1.59 8.60
C THR A 871 -4.24 0.83 9.45
N LEU A 872 -4.44 -0.47 9.66
CA LEU A 872 -3.47 -1.34 10.35
C LEU A 872 -2.16 -1.47 9.55
N LEU A 873 -2.22 -1.67 8.23
CA LEU A 873 -1.03 -1.76 7.38
C LEU A 873 -0.26 -0.43 7.36
N ARG A 874 -0.94 0.73 7.34
CA ARG A 874 -0.28 2.04 7.53
C ARG A 874 0.46 2.10 8.86
N ARG A 875 -0.24 1.87 9.97
CA ARG A 875 0.32 1.96 11.33
C ARG A 875 1.51 1.02 11.54
N LEU A 876 1.44 -0.20 11.00
CA LEU A 876 2.53 -1.16 11.03
C LEU A 876 3.73 -0.71 10.16
N ALA A 877 3.47 -0.13 8.99
CA ALA A 877 4.54 0.43 8.16
C ALA A 877 5.21 1.65 8.82
N ASP A 878 4.46 2.54 9.46
CA ASP A 878 5.00 3.70 10.18
C ASP A 878 5.93 3.24 11.33
N LEU A 879 5.56 2.17 12.05
CA LEU A 879 6.44 1.54 13.04
C LEU A 879 7.67 0.86 12.41
N TYR A 880 7.53 0.17 11.28
CA TYR A 880 8.70 -0.37 10.56
C TYR A 880 9.65 0.73 10.07
N VAL A 881 9.16 1.94 9.72
CA VAL A 881 10.03 3.08 9.41
C VAL A 881 10.75 3.58 10.66
N ALA A 882 10.06 3.68 11.80
CA ALA A 882 10.67 4.14 13.06
C ALA A 882 11.80 3.22 13.56
N GLU A 883 11.68 1.90 13.34
CA GLU A 883 12.67 0.90 13.76
C GLU A 883 13.73 0.58 12.68
N ASN A 884 13.91 1.44 11.65
CA ASN A 884 14.82 1.22 10.50
C ASN A 884 14.62 -0.14 9.76
N ARG A 885 13.40 -0.69 9.83
CA ARG A 885 12.94 -1.93 9.16
C ARG A 885 12.41 -1.62 7.76
N HIS A 886 13.22 -0.90 6.98
CA HIS A 886 12.90 -0.34 5.67
C HIS A 886 12.25 -1.31 4.68
N ARG A 887 12.71 -2.58 4.65
CA ARG A 887 12.16 -3.59 3.73
C ARG A 887 10.71 -3.92 4.05
N GLU A 888 10.43 -4.16 5.33
CA GLU A 888 9.08 -4.47 5.80
C GLU A 888 8.15 -3.24 5.72
N ALA A 889 8.68 -2.03 5.96
CA ALA A 889 7.97 -0.78 5.71
C ALA A 889 7.52 -0.64 4.25
N LEU A 890 8.46 -0.68 3.30
CA LEU A 890 8.19 -0.54 1.88
C LEU A 890 7.26 -1.65 1.35
N TYR A 891 7.46 -2.90 1.78
CA TYR A 891 6.56 -4.01 1.41
C TYR A 891 5.13 -3.82 1.96
N THR A 892 4.99 -3.31 3.19
CA THR A 892 3.69 -3.13 3.84
C THR A 892 2.94 -1.93 3.25
N LEU A 893 3.64 -0.85 2.89
CA LEU A 893 3.06 0.26 2.12
C LEU A 893 2.66 -0.17 0.71
N ARG A 894 3.51 -0.93 0.00
CA ARG A 894 3.18 -1.55 -1.30
C ARG A 894 1.90 -2.40 -1.18
N GLN A 895 1.77 -3.22 -0.14
CA GLN A 895 0.53 -3.99 0.11
C GLN A 895 -0.67 -3.06 0.35
N ALA A 896 -0.54 -2.04 1.20
CA ALA A 896 -1.63 -1.12 1.52
C ALA A 896 -2.17 -0.40 0.27
N VAL A 897 -1.27 0.12 -0.59
CA VAL A 897 -1.64 0.82 -1.83
C VAL A 897 -2.18 -0.15 -2.89
N THR A 898 -1.62 -1.36 -3.00
CA THR A 898 -2.09 -2.37 -3.97
C THR A 898 -3.48 -2.91 -3.63
N SER A 899 -3.73 -3.21 -2.36
CA SER A 899 -4.98 -3.84 -1.90
C SER A 899 -6.13 -2.85 -1.67
N PHE A 900 -5.83 -1.58 -1.40
CA PHE A 900 -6.84 -0.56 -1.08
C PHE A 900 -6.64 0.74 -1.87
N PRO A 901 -6.54 0.71 -3.22
CA PRO A 901 -6.20 1.89 -4.03
C PRO A 901 -7.24 3.01 -3.96
N ASP A 902 -8.51 2.68 -3.69
CA ASP A 902 -9.61 3.64 -3.55
C ASP A 902 -9.71 4.25 -2.13
N SER A 903 -8.85 3.83 -1.18
CA SER A 903 -8.87 4.36 0.19
C SER A 903 -8.37 5.80 0.25
N PRO A 904 -8.99 6.71 1.05
CA PRO A 904 -8.59 8.12 1.10
C PRO A 904 -7.11 8.36 1.37
N GLY A 905 -6.48 7.50 2.19
CA GLY A 905 -5.07 7.59 2.56
C GLY A 905 -4.10 6.86 1.63
N ALA A 906 -4.56 6.20 0.56
CA ALA A 906 -3.69 5.42 -0.33
C ALA A 906 -2.61 6.28 -1.00
N ARG A 907 -2.94 7.55 -1.30
CA ARG A 907 -1.98 8.58 -1.74
C ARG A 907 -0.85 8.76 -0.73
N ASP A 908 -1.18 8.98 0.53
CA ASP A 908 -0.21 9.25 1.60
C ASP A 908 0.74 8.06 1.75
N SER A 909 0.20 6.84 1.79
CA SER A 909 0.98 5.60 1.83
C SER A 909 1.91 5.48 0.63
N ALA A 910 1.44 5.81 -0.57
CA ALA A 910 2.24 5.80 -1.79
C ALA A 910 3.34 6.87 -1.81
N GLN A 911 3.07 8.06 -1.26
CA GLN A 911 4.07 9.12 -1.12
C GLN A 911 5.10 8.76 -0.04
N LYS A 912 4.67 8.31 1.14
CA LYS A 912 5.55 7.87 2.22
C LYS A 912 6.46 6.73 1.79
N MET A 913 5.95 5.81 0.96
CA MET A 913 6.74 4.73 0.37
C MET A 913 7.84 5.24 -0.57
N ARG A 914 7.56 6.23 -1.44
CA ARG A 914 8.60 6.86 -2.27
C ARG A 914 9.61 7.65 -1.43
N GLN A 915 9.13 8.38 -0.42
CA GLN A 915 9.98 9.14 0.50
C GLN A 915 10.94 8.22 1.27
N THR A 916 10.42 7.17 1.91
CA THR A 916 11.23 6.18 2.64
C THR A 916 12.15 5.40 1.72
N PHE A 917 11.80 5.18 0.44
CA PHE A 917 12.73 4.65 -0.53
C PHE A 917 13.89 5.63 -0.81
N ALA A 918 13.60 6.89 -1.10
CA ALA A 918 14.63 7.91 -1.38
C ALA A 918 15.52 8.20 -0.16
N GLU A 919 14.97 8.15 1.05
CA GLU A 919 15.68 8.38 2.32
C GLU A 919 16.89 7.43 2.52
N ILE A 920 16.83 6.20 2.00
CA ILE A 920 17.90 5.18 2.09
C ILE A 920 19.17 5.57 1.31
N TYR A 921 19.05 6.42 0.30
CA TYR A 921 20.11 6.71 -0.68
C TYR A 921 20.52 8.20 -0.73
N ARG A 922 20.12 9.00 0.27
CA ARG A 922 20.44 10.44 0.31
C ARG A 922 21.92 10.68 0.63
N ASP A 923 22.60 11.42 -0.24
CA ASP A 923 24.01 11.84 -0.11
C ASP A 923 25.00 10.68 0.10
N VAL A 924 25.31 10.31 1.35
CA VAL A 924 26.17 9.15 1.71
C VAL A 924 25.34 7.84 1.81
N GLY A 925 24.01 7.95 1.75
CA GLY A 925 23.06 6.90 2.06
C GLY A 925 22.85 6.70 3.56
N ASP A 926 21.78 6.00 3.93
CA ASP A 926 21.47 5.68 5.33
C ASP A 926 22.56 4.73 5.90
N PRO A 927 23.36 5.15 6.92
CA PRO A 927 24.43 4.33 7.48
C PRO A 927 23.95 2.98 8.03
N ASP A 928 22.70 2.87 8.49
CA ASP A 928 22.12 1.64 9.04
C ASP A 928 21.69 0.63 7.94
N VAL A 929 21.84 1.01 6.66
CA VAL A 929 21.59 0.14 5.50
C VAL A 929 22.92 -0.17 4.78
N PRO A 930 23.56 -1.34 5.05
CA PRO A 930 24.78 -1.74 4.37
C PRO A 930 24.61 -1.77 2.84
N PRO A 931 25.64 -1.49 2.02
CA PRO A 931 25.48 -1.28 0.58
C PRO A 931 24.84 -2.44 -0.18
N LEU A 932 25.12 -3.69 0.21
CA LEU A 932 24.48 -4.87 -0.38
C LEU A 932 22.97 -4.96 -0.04
N ARG A 933 22.55 -4.47 1.13
CA ARG A 933 21.12 -4.34 1.51
C ARG A 933 20.47 -3.18 0.75
N ALA A 934 21.19 -2.07 0.55
CA ALA A 934 20.74 -0.93 -0.25
C ALA A 934 20.50 -1.34 -1.72
N LEU A 935 21.43 -2.10 -2.33
CA LEU A 935 21.28 -2.66 -3.68
C LEU A 935 20.12 -3.67 -3.78
N ALA A 936 19.94 -4.54 -2.78
CA ALA A 936 18.81 -5.47 -2.75
C ALA A 936 17.46 -4.74 -2.66
N LEU A 937 17.36 -3.71 -1.82
CA LEU A 937 16.19 -2.83 -1.73
C LEU A 937 15.95 -2.07 -3.05
N TYR A 938 17.01 -1.57 -3.69
CA TYR A 938 16.90 -0.88 -4.97
C TYR A 938 16.33 -1.82 -6.03
N GLN A 939 16.86 -3.04 -6.17
CA GLN A 939 16.34 -3.99 -7.16
C GLN A 939 14.90 -4.46 -6.86
N GLU A 940 14.51 -4.56 -5.58
CA GLU A 940 13.15 -4.96 -5.18
C GLU A 940 12.11 -3.82 -5.29
N PHE A 941 12.52 -2.56 -5.29
CA PHE A 941 11.65 -1.36 -5.29
C PHE A 941 12.05 -0.29 -6.33
N LYS A 942 12.76 -0.66 -7.40
CA LYS A 942 13.28 0.26 -8.42
C LYS A 942 12.22 1.11 -9.11
N GLU A 943 10.95 0.68 -9.12
CA GLU A 943 9.83 1.45 -9.67
C GLU A 943 9.48 2.69 -8.83
N LEU A 944 10.07 2.83 -7.63
CA LEU A 944 9.95 4.01 -6.76
C LEU A 944 10.99 5.09 -7.06
N THR A 945 11.99 4.81 -7.92
CA THR A 945 13.06 5.76 -8.28
C THR A 945 12.47 7.00 -8.98
N PRO A 946 12.72 8.23 -8.50
CA PRO A 946 12.19 9.43 -9.13
C PRO A 946 12.63 9.63 -10.60
N ALA A 947 11.86 10.46 -11.31
CA ALA A 947 12.19 10.88 -12.67
C ALA A 947 13.13 12.09 -12.64
N GLY A 948 14.13 12.12 -13.53
CA GLY A 948 15.13 13.18 -13.58
C GLY A 948 16.04 13.24 -12.35
N ALA A 949 16.59 14.44 -12.10
CA ALA A 949 17.80 14.65 -11.31
C ALA A 949 17.79 14.06 -9.89
N GLU A 950 16.63 14.00 -9.22
CA GLU A 950 16.52 13.37 -7.89
C GLU A 950 16.79 11.86 -7.95
N GLY A 951 16.19 11.16 -8.92
CA GLY A 951 16.41 9.73 -9.15
C GLY A 951 17.77 9.44 -9.78
N ASP A 952 18.32 10.39 -10.53
CA ASP A 952 19.67 10.28 -11.09
C ASP A 952 20.73 10.34 -9.98
N ARG A 953 20.57 11.25 -9.01
CA ARG A 953 21.40 11.29 -7.79
C ARG A 953 21.24 10.03 -6.95
N LEU A 954 20.03 9.49 -6.81
CA LEU A 954 19.75 8.24 -6.09
C LEU A 954 20.55 7.06 -6.68
N ILE A 955 20.55 6.92 -8.00
CA ILE A 955 21.29 5.85 -8.70
C ILE A 955 22.81 6.06 -8.54
N THR A 956 23.28 7.31 -8.67
CA THR A 956 24.71 7.63 -8.51
C THR A 956 25.20 7.39 -7.08
N GLY A 957 24.50 7.85 -6.05
CA GLY A 957 24.87 7.61 -4.65
C GLY A 957 24.89 6.12 -4.29
N LEU A 958 23.96 5.32 -4.84
CA LEU A 958 24.00 3.86 -4.68
C LEU A 958 25.22 3.23 -5.37
N ALA A 959 25.58 3.68 -6.57
CA ALA A 959 26.77 3.18 -7.28
C ALA A 959 28.05 3.51 -6.50
N ASP A 960 28.18 4.74 -5.98
CA ASP A 960 29.32 5.18 -5.17
C ASP A 960 29.50 4.32 -3.92
N ARG A 961 28.40 4.08 -3.20
CA ARG A 961 28.36 3.22 -2.01
C ARG A 961 28.69 1.75 -2.28
N LEU A 962 28.57 1.31 -3.54
CA LEU A 962 29.03 -0.01 -3.97
C LEU A 962 30.52 -0.01 -4.32
N VAL A 963 31.07 1.09 -4.83
CA VAL A 963 32.53 1.26 -5.03
C VAL A 963 33.28 1.30 -3.69
N GLU A 964 32.70 1.89 -2.63
CA GLU A 964 33.29 1.87 -1.27
C GLU A 964 33.59 0.46 -0.75
N VAL A 965 32.76 -0.52 -1.11
CA VAL A 965 32.88 -1.94 -0.72
C VAL A 965 33.37 -2.83 -1.87
N ASP A 966 34.03 -2.23 -2.87
CA ASP A 966 34.65 -2.88 -4.04
C ASP A 966 33.70 -3.71 -4.94
N LEU A 967 32.39 -3.45 -4.88
CA LEU A 967 31.37 -4.07 -5.74
C LEU A 967 31.29 -3.37 -7.11
N LEU A 968 32.45 -3.21 -7.76
CA LEU A 968 32.65 -2.39 -8.97
C LEU A 968 31.73 -2.80 -10.13
N ASP A 969 31.54 -4.09 -10.37
CA ASP A 969 30.60 -4.60 -11.41
C ASP A 969 29.18 -4.04 -11.22
N ARG A 970 28.69 -4.00 -9.97
CA ARG A 970 27.32 -3.57 -9.66
C ARG A 970 27.17 -2.06 -9.69
N ALA A 971 28.21 -1.32 -9.35
CA ALA A 971 28.26 0.13 -9.57
C ALA A 971 28.24 0.45 -11.07
N ALA A 972 29.00 -0.28 -11.89
CA ALA A 972 29.04 -0.11 -13.34
C ALA A 972 27.68 -0.43 -14.00
N GLU A 973 27.04 -1.56 -13.66
CA GLU A 973 25.69 -1.92 -14.17
C GLU A 973 24.66 -0.81 -13.93
N LEU A 974 24.71 -0.14 -12.77
CA LEU A 974 23.79 0.96 -12.42
C LEU A 974 24.06 2.22 -13.25
N LEU A 975 25.30 2.68 -13.30
CA LEU A 975 25.66 3.89 -14.06
C LEU A 975 25.52 3.68 -15.57
N GLU A 976 25.78 2.48 -16.09
CA GLU A 976 25.55 2.16 -17.50
C GLU A 976 24.06 2.30 -17.86
N GLY A 977 23.15 1.80 -17.03
CA GLY A 977 21.72 2.00 -17.22
C GLY A 977 21.32 3.48 -17.20
N GLN A 978 21.94 4.28 -16.33
CA GLN A 978 21.71 5.72 -16.22
C GLN A 978 22.22 6.48 -17.48
N VAL A 979 23.45 6.21 -17.93
CA VAL A 979 24.07 6.81 -19.11
C VAL A 979 23.38 6.42 -20.42
N ARG A 980 22.88 5.18 -20.54
CA ARG A 980 22.20 4.71 -21.76
C ARG A 980 20.76 5.20 -21.90
N TYR A 981 20.03 5.39 -20.79
CA TYR A 981 18.57 5.53 -20.82
C TYR A 981 17.97 6.71 -20.03
N ARG A 982 18.78 7.50 -19.30
CA ARG A 982 18.28 8.61 -18.46
C ARG A 982 18.97 9.95 -18.68
N LEU A 983 20.26 9.97 -19.04
CA LEU A 983 21.07 11.20 -19.10
C LEU A 983 21.34 11.70 -20.52
N GLU A 984 21.36 13.03 -20.66
CA GLU A 984 21.73 13.75 -21.87
C GLU A 984 22.77 14.85 -21.56
N GLY A 985 23.43 15.40 -22.58
CA GLY A 985 24.36 16.53 -22.44
C GLY A 985 25.52 16.28 -21.49
N GLU A 986 25.90 17.32 -20.73
CA GLU A 986 27.07 17.30 -19.85
C GLU A 986 26.95 16.28 -18.71
N GLU A 987 25.77 16.11 -18.11
CA GLU A 987 25.53 15.09 -17.07
C GLU A 987 25.82 13.67 -17.58
N LYS A 988 25.46 13.39 -18.84
CA LYS A 988 25.78 12.12 -19.50
C LYS A 988 27.30 11.93 -19.63
N ALA A 989 28.01 12.99 -20.04
CA ALA A 989 29.47 12.96 -20.18
C ALA A 989 30.19 12.81 -18.83
N ARG A 990 29.65 13.41 -17.75
CA ARG A 990 30.18 13.34 -16.39
C ARG A 990 29.99 11.95 -15.76
N ILE A 991 28.76 11.42 -15.75
CA ILE A 991 28.50 10.07 -15.23
C ILE A 991 29.15 9.00 -16.11
N GLY A 992 29.26 9.23 -17.43
CA GLY A 992 30.02 8.37 -18.33
C GLY A 992 31.51 8.33 -18.05
N ALA A 993 32.13 9.45 -17.63
CA ALA A 993 33.51 9.48 -17.16
C ALA A 993 33.68 8.66 -15.87
N ARG A 994 32.71 8.76 -14.93
CA ARG A 994 32.72 7.98 -13.68
C ARG A 994 32.55 6.48 -13.91
N LEU A 995 31.63 6.08 -14.80
CA LEU A 995 31.48 4.70 -15.26
C LEU A 995 32.78 4.15 -15.88
N ALA A 996 33.42 4.94 -16.72
CA ALA A 996 34.69 4.57 -17.35
C ALA A 996 35.84 4.39 -16.34
N LEU A 997 35.88 5.21 -15.29
CA LEU A 997 36.83 5.07 -14.19
C LEU A 997 36.56 3.80 -13.36
N ILE A 998 35.30 3.47 -13.08
CA ILE A 998 34.92 2.22 -12.40
C ILE A 998 35.34 1.01 -13.25
N HIS A 999 35.19 1.06 -14.57
CA HIS A 999 35.70 0.02 -15.47
C HIS A 999 37.23 -0.11 -15.44
N LEU A 1000 37.99 0.99 -15.32
CA LEU A 1000 39.46 0.92 -15.15
C LEU A 1000 39.88 0.34 -13.80
N LEU A 1001 39.19 0.72 -12.70
CA LEU A 1001 39.38 0.13 -11.38
C LEU A 1001 39.07 -1.38 -11.37
N ASN A 1002 38.14 -1.82 -12.22
CA ASN A 1002 37.76 -3.22 -12.45
C ASN A 1002 38.57 -3.90 -13.57
N HIS A 1003 39.75 -3.36 -13.93
CA HIS A 1003 40.67 -3.89 -14.95
C HIS A 1003 40.05 -4.16 -16.34
N ASN A 1004 39.03 -3.40 -16.74
CA ASN A 1004 38.30 -3.55 -18.00
C ASN A 1004 38.41 -2.29 -18.88
N PRO A 1005 39.56 -2.05 -19.53
CA PRO A 1005 39.79 -0.84 -20.33
C PRO A 1005 38.94 -0.77 -21.60
N ASP A 1006 38.53 -1.89 -22.21
CA ASP A 1006 37.61 -1.89 -23.36
C ASP A 1006 36.23 -1.34 -22.99
N ALA A 1007 35.67 -1.76 -21.83
CA ALA A 1007 34.43 -1.19 -21.32
C ALA A 1007 34.59 0.27 -20.91
N SER A 1008 35.79 0.68 -20.43
CA SER A 1008 36.09 2.09 -20.15
C SER A 1008 36.03 2.97 -21.41
N LEU A 1009 36.66 2.54 -22.51
CA LEU A 1009 36.58 3.25 -23.79
C LEU A 1009 35.14 3.31 -24.31
N SER A 1010 34.42 2.18 -24.28
CA SER A 1010 33.01 2.10 -24.67
C SER A 1010 32.11 3.04 -23.86
N ALA A 1011 32.30 3.11 -22.54
CA ALA A 1011 31.60 4.04 -21.67
C ALA A 1011 31.89 5.51 -22.03
N LEU A 1012 33.14 5.85 -22.39
CA LEU A 1012 33.52 7.20 -22.82
C LEU A 1012 33.00 7.54 -24.23
N GLU A 1013 32.81 6.56 -25.11
CA GLU A 1013 32.23 6.73 -26.45
C GLU A 1013 30.70 6.92 -26.39
N VAL A 1014 29.99 6.02 -25.71
CA VAL A 1014 28.52 6.08 -25.53
C VAL A 1014 28.07 7.35 -24.77
N SER A 1015 28.97 7.96 -23.99
CA SER A 1015 28.75 9.20 -23.25
C SER A 1015 29.32 10.47 -23.89
N GLU A 1016 29.67 10.47 -25.17
CA GLU A 1016 30.05 11.73 -25.83
C GLU A 1016 28.89 12.74 -25.88
N ALA A 1017 29.26 14.03 -25.78
CA ALA A 1017 28.39 15.19 -25.81
C ALA A 1017 29.15 16.36 -26.45
N GLU A 1018 28.43 17.24 -27.17
CA GLU A 1018 29.01 18.43 -27.78
C GLU A 1018 29.06 19.59 -26.78
N GLY A 1019 30.26 20.11 -26.50
CA GLY A 1019 30.48 21.12 -25.47
C GLY A 1019 30.44 20.57 -24.04
N GLY A 1020 30.64 21.46 -23.07
CA GLY A 1020 30.79 21.14 -21.64
C GLY A 1020 32.07 21.74 -21.06
N ASP A 1021 32.32 21.50 -19.77
CA ASP A 1021 33.50 22.00 -19.08
C ASP A 1021 34.84 21.45 -19.64
N ALA A 1022 35.87 22.29 -19.60
CA ALA A 1022 37.19 22.00 -20.12
C ALA A 1022 37.99 21.00 -19.25
N ALA A 1023 37.81 21.01 -17.93
CA ALA A 1023 38.45 20.05 -17.02
C ALA A 1023 37.78 18.67 -17.10
N LEU A 1024 36.44 18.61 -17.18
CA LEU A 1024 35.73 17.36 -17.48
C LEU A 1024 36.19 16.75 -18.81
N MET A 1025 36.35 17.56 -19.86
CA MET A 1025 36.85 17.07 -21.14
C MET A 1025 38.34 16.69 -21.11
N ALA A 1026 39.16 17.31 -20.27
CA ALA A 1026 40.54 16.87 -20.01
C ALA A 1026 40.58 15.51 -19.28
N GLN A 1027 39.83 15.36 -18.19
CA GLN A 1027 39.67 14.10 -17.47
C GLN A 1027 39.19 12.97 -18.40
N ARG A 1028 38.21 13.23 -19.28
CA ARG A 1028 37.74 12.25 -20.26
C ARG A 1028 38.83 11.83 -21.26
N ARG A 1029 39.73 12.74 -21.67
CA ARG A 1029 40.92 12.39 -22.47
C ARG A 1029 41.94 11.57 -21.68
N GLN A 1030 42.20 11.93 -20.43
CA GLN A 1030 43.13 11.21 -19.54
C GLN A 1030 42.66 9.77 -19.27
N LEU A 1031 41.36 9.56 -19.04
CA LEU A 1031 40.78 8.22 -18.90
C LEU A 1031 40.90 7.39 -20.20
N ARG A 1032 40.69 7.99 -21.38
CA ARG A 1032 40.98 7.33 -22.68
C ARG A 1032 42.45 6.97 -22.82
N ALA A 1033 43.35 7.89 -22.46
CA ALA A 1033 44.79 7.67 -22.51
C ALA A 1033 45.23 6.49 -21.64
N ARG A 1034 44.70 6.41 -20.41
CA ARG A 1034 44.97 5.29 -19.51
C ARG A 1034 44.41 3.98 -20.04
N ALA A 1035 43.17 3.97 -20.55
CA ALA A 1035 42.58 2.77 -21.14
C ALA A 1035 43.36 2.26 -22.36
N PHE A 1036 43.86 3.15 -23.23
CA PHE A 1036 44.76 2.77 -24.31
C PHE A 1036 46.11 2.23 -23.80
N SER A 1037 46.70 2.84 -22.76
CA SER A 1037 47.93 2.35 -22.11
C SER A 1037 47.77 0.93 -21.55
N ASP A 1038 46.66 0.65 -20.87
CA ASP A 1038 46.36 -0.66 -20.29
C ASP A 1038 45.97 -1.71 -21.36
N LEU A 1039 45.58 -1.28 -22.57
CA LEU A 1039 45.42 -2.12 -23.77
C LEU A 1039 46.71 -2.31 -24.59
N ASN A 1040 47.87 -1.84 -24.10
CA ASN A 1040 49.14 -1.79 -24.84
C ASN A 1040 49.11 -0.94 -26.12
N ARG A 1041 48.12 -0.06 -26.28
CA ARG A 1041 47.98 0.90 -27.39
C ARG A 1041 48.61 2.25 -27.03
N ALA A 1042 49.88 2.19 -26.61
CA ALA A 1042 50.59 3.32 -26.02
C ALA A 1042 50.60 4.60 -26.89
N ASP A 1043 50.76 4.46 -28.21
CA ASP A 1043 50.78 5.61 -29.14
C ASP A 1043 49.42 6.32 -29.22
N ASP A 1044 48.31 5.58 -29.22
CA ASP A 1044 46.95 6.16 -29.11
C ASP A 1044 46.78 6.88 -27.76
N GLY A 1045 47.37 6.31 -26.69
CA GLY A 1045 47.35 6.89 -25.35
C GLY A 1045 48.08 8.23 -25.26
N LEU A 1046 49.31 8.31 -25.78
CA LEU A 1046 50.08 9.56 -25.85
C LEU A 1046 49.34 10.63 -26.68
N LYS A 1047 48.73 10.20 -27.80
CA LYS A 1047 47.96 11.10 -28.67
C LYS A 1047 46.72 11.72 -28.01
N MET A 1048 46.09 11.02 -27.05
CA MET A 1048 45.00 11.60 -26.26
C MET A 1048 45.47 12.71 -25.30
N LEU A 1049 46.78 12.79 -25.01
CA LEU A 1049 47.39 13.73 -24.07
C LEU A 1049 48.13 14.89 -24.76
N GLU A 1050 48.03 15.01 -26.09
CA GLU A 1050 48.59 16.13 -26.86
C GLU A 1050 47.96 17.46 -26.41
N GLY A 1051 48.78 18.38 -25.90
CA GLY A 1051 48.35 19.71 -25.44
C GLY A 1051 47.69 19.73 -24.04
N ASP A 1052 47.74 18.63 -23.28
CA ASP A 1052 47.37 18.60 -21.87
C ASP A 1052 48.64 18.62 -21.00
N ASP A 1053 49.00 19.80 -20.50
CA ASP A 1053 50.16 20.03 -19.63
C ASP A 1053 49.82 19.91 -18.12
N SER A 1054 48.69 19.28 -17.76
CA SER A 1054 48.35 19.03 -16.36
C SER A 1054 49.23 17.96 -15.71
N LEU A 1055 49.36 18.01 -14.38
CA LEU A 1055 50.14 17.02 -13.62
C LEU A 1055 49.60 15.59 -13.80
N ASP A 1056 48.27 15.41 -13.86
CA ASP A 1056 47.63 14.12 -14.16
C ASP A 1056 48.04 13.59 -15.55
N ALA A 1057 48.17 14.47 -16.56
CA ALA A 1057 48.61 14.11 -17.90
C ALA A 1057 50.12 13.84 -17.99
N GLU A 1058 50.97 14.59 -17.29
CA GLU A 1058 52.41 14.31 -17.19
C GLU A 1058 52.68 13.00 -16.43
N MET A 1059 51.89 12.65 -15.41
CA MET A 1059 51.92 11.33 -14.75
C MET A 1059 51.58 10.20 -15.72
N LEU A 1060 50.55 10.37 -16.55
CA LEU A 1060 50.19 9.37 -17.57
C LEU A 1060 51.24 9.27 -18.69
N ARG A 1061 51.82 10.38 -19.15
CA ARG A 1061 52.92 10.35 -20.13
C ARG A 1061 54.16 9.66 -19.56
N ALA A 1062 54.48 9.86 -18.28
CA ALA A 1062 55.54 9.12 -17.59
C ALA A 1062 55.29 7.59 -17.59
N ASP A 1063 54.11 7.13 -17.13
CA ASP A 1063 53.71 5.71 -17.12
C ASP A 1063 53.79 5.08 -18.53
N ILE A 1064 53.24 5.76 -19.55
CA ILE A 1064 53.25 5.26 -20.93
C ILE A 1064 54.68 5.15 -21.48
N HIS A 1065 55.50 6.19 -21.33
CA HIS A 1065 56.91 6.15 -21.76
C HIS A 1065 57.71 5.09 -20.98
N TRP A 1066 57.40 4.86 -19.70
CA TRP A 1066 58.02 3.80 -18.90
C TRP A 1066 57.75 2.40 -19.46
N ARG A 1067 56.48 2.09 -19.74
CA ARG A 1067 56.07 0.80 -20.34
C ARG A 1067 56.74 0.57 -21.70
N LEU A 1068 56.90 1.62 -22.49
CA LEU A 1068 57.64 1.59 -23.77
C LEU A 1068 59.16 1.56 -23.63
N ARG A 1069 59.72 1.62 -22.41
CA ARG A 1069 61.17 1.76 -22.12
C ARG A 1069 61.80 3.00 -22.76
N GLN A 1070 61.00 4.04 -22.98
CA GLN A 1070 61.39 5.34 -23.52
C GLN A 1070 61.92 6.22 -22.38
N TRP A 1071 63.03 5.79 -21.77
CA TRP A 1071 63.57 6.40 -20.54
C TRP A 1071 63.83 7.91 -20.63
N PRO A 1072 64.35 8.49 -21.75
CA PRO A 1072 64.51 9.95 -21.87
C PRO A 1072 63.16 10.69 -21.80
N GLN A 1073 62.14 10.19 -22.50
CA GLN A 1073 60.80 10.79 -22.52
C GLN A 1073 60.07 10.62 -21.18
N ALA A 1074 60.36 9.54 -20.45
CA ALA A 1074 59.93 9.36 -19.07
C ALA A 1074 60.60 10.39 -18.14
N VAL A 1075 61.89 10.68 -18.31
CA VAL A 1075 62.58 11.78 -17.60
C VAL A 1075 61.93 13.13 -17.90
N ASP A 1076 61.69 13.45 -19.17
CA ASP A 1076 61.07 14.74 -19.58
C ASP A 1076 59.70 14.97 -18.92
N SER A 1077 58.96 13.89 -18.65
CA SER A 1077 57.65 13.93 -17.99
C SER A 1077 57.79 14.00 -16.46
N LEU A 1078 58.61 13.11 -15.87
CA LEU A 1078 58.85 13.05 -14.42
C LEU A 1078 59.53 14.32 -13.87
N ALA A 1079 60.39 14.97 -14.65
CA ALA A 1079 61.09 16.20 -14.28
C ALA A 1079 60.17 17.42 -14.13
N LYS A 1080 58.93 17.35 -14.64
CA LYS A 1080 57.90 18.39 -14.43
C LYS A 1080 57.07 18.14 -13.18
N LEU A 1081 56.97 16.88 -12.75
CA LEU A 1081 56.25 16.48 -11.53
C LEU A 1081 57.07 16.77 -10.27
N VAL A 1082 58.39 16.57 -10.33
CA VAL A 1082 59.32 16.90 -9.24
C VAL A 1082 59.65 18.40 -9.28
N PRO A 1083 59.35 19.17 -8.21
CA PRO A 1083 59.67 20.60 -8.17
C PRO A 1083 61.19 20.89 -8.32
N LEU A 1084 61.54 22.14 -8.65
CA LEU A 1084 62.95 22.53 -8.77
C LEU A 1084 63.73 22.38 -7.46
N LEU A 1085 63.07 22.61 -6.31
CA LEU A 1085 63.64 22.58 -4.97
C LEU A 1085 62.74 21.77 -4.01
N PRO A 1086 63.31 21.06 -3.02
CA PRO A 1086 62.52 20.33 -2.03
C PRO A 1086 61.66 21.27 -1.15
N PRO A 1087 60.54 20.78 -0.61
CA PRO A 1087 59.71 21.53 0.32
C PRO A 1087 60.47 21.88 1.61
N ALA A 1088 60.09 23.00 2.23
CA ALA A 1088 60.68 23.45 3.51
C ALA A 1088 60.20 22.63 4.74
N ARG A 1089 59.21 21.76 4.56
CA ARG A 1089 58.76 20.75 5.54
C ARG A 1089 59.39 19.39 5.23
N ALA A 1090 59.15 18.39 6.08
CA ALA A 1090 59.48 17.00 5.75
C ALA A 1090 58.78 16.56 4.44
N MET A 1091 59.47 15.72 3.67
CA MET A 1091 58.94 15.08 2.46
C MET A 1091 57.80 14.13 2.83
N LEU A 1092 56.69 14.21 2.11
CA LEU A 1092 55.64 13.19 2.11
C LEU A 1092 56.11 11.94 1.36
N LEU A 1093 55.44 10.81 1.62
CA LEU A 1093 55.72 9.54 0.95
C LEU A 1093 55.72 9.69 -0.58
N SER A 1094 54.62 10.22 -1.13
CA SER A 1094 54.43 10.49 -2.56
C SER A 1094 55.50 11.42 -3.17
N GLU A 1095 55.84 12.52 -2.50
CA GLU A 1095 56.90 13.43 -2.95
C GLU A 1095 58.26 12.73 -3.04
N SER A 1096 58.59 11.91 -2.04
CA SER A 1096 59.83 11.12 -2.04
C SER A 1096 59.80 9.98 -3.08
N GLN A 1097 58.63 9.40 -3.36
CA GLN A 1097 58.47 8.39 -4.41
C GLN A 1097 58.61 9.00 -5.81
N GLN A 1098 58.08 10.21 -6.05
CA GLN A 1098 58.29 10.94 -7.31
C GLN A 1098 59.77 11.25 -7.56
N VAL A 1099 60.51 11.68 -6.53
CA VAL A 1099 61.96 11.91 -6.61
C VAL A 1099 62.73 10.61 -6.88
N VAL A 1100 62.33 9.49 -6.29
CA VAL A 1100 62.89 8.16 -6.61
C VAL A 1100 62.56 7.73 -8.05
N ASN A 1101 61.32 7.91 -8.51
CA ASN A 1101 60.90 7.58 -9.87
C ASN A 1101 61.74 8.35 -10.92
N LEU A 1102 61.99 9.65 -10.69
CA LEU A 1102 62.87 10.45 -11.53
C LEU A 1102 64.34 9.99 -11.45
N ALA A 1103 64.86 9.68 -10.26
CA ALA A 1103 66.22 9.17 -10.09
C ALA A 1103 66.44 7.84 -10.84
N VAL A 1104 65.47 6.93 -10.81
CA VAL A 1104 65.49 5.70 -11.62
C VAL A 1104 65.48 6.03 -13.12
N ALA A 1105 64.60 6.92 -13.59
CA ALA A 1105 64.51 7.27 -15.02
C ALA A 1105 65.82 7.88 -15.55
N LEU A 1106 66.45 8.77 -14.76
CA LEU A 1106 67.75 9.35 -15.06
C LEU A 1106 68.86 8.29 -15.09
N MET A 1107 68.84 7.34 -14.15
CA MET A 1107 69.78 6.22 -14.15
C MET A 1107 69.62 5.30 -15.38
N LEU A 1108 68.39 4.89 -15.70
CA LEU A 1108 68.07 4.00 -16.83
C LEU A 1108 68.32 4.66 -18.20
N SER A 1109 68.21 5.99 -18.29
CA SER A 1109 68.60 6.78 -19.47
C SER A 1109 70.10 7.16 -19.48
N ASN A 1110 70.88 6.77 -18.46
CA ASN A 1110 72.31 7.08 -18.29
C ASN A 1110 72.62 8.60 -18.24
N GLN A 1111 71.65 9.40 -17.76
CA GLN A 1111 71.76 10.85 -17.53
C GLN A 1111 72.43 11.14 -16.16
N ALA A 1112 73.75 10.89 -16.11
CA ALA A 1112 74.51 10.92 -14.87
C ALA A 1112 74.72 12.33 -14.27
N VAL A 1113 74.77 13.38 -15.10
CA VAL A 1113 74.99 14.76 -14.63
C VAL A 1113 73.72 15.29 -13.96
N GLU A 1114 72.59 14.95 -14.54
CA GLU A 1114 71.24 15.27 -14.13
C GLU A 1114 70.87 14.50 -12.85
N LEU A 1115 71.33 13.24 -12.72
CA LEU A 1115 71.19 12.43 -11.51
C LEU A 1115 72.05 12.99 -10.35
N GLU A 1116 73.28 13.43 -10.62
CA GLU A 1116 74.13 14.10 -9.61
C GLU A 1116 73.49 15.42 -9.15
N ASP A 1117 72.91 16.20 -10.08
CA ASP A 1117 72.21 17.43 -9.76
C ASP A 1117 70.91 17.19 -8.96
N LEU A 1118 70.14 16.14 -9.28
CA LEU A 1118 68.99 15.74 -8.48
C LEU A 1118 69.41 15.42 -7.04
N ASN A 1119 70.51 14.69 -6.84
CA ASN A 1119 71.07 14.44 -5.50
C ASN A 1119 71.56 15.73 -4.82
N ARG A 1120 72.23 16.62 -5.56
CA ARG A 1120 72.68 17.94 -5.08
C ARG A 1120 71.52 18.78 -4.53
N ARG A 1121 70.34 18.69 -5.16
CA ARG A 1121 69.12 19.43 -4.77
C ARG A 1121 68.27 18.73 -3.72
N TYR A 1122 68.10 17.41 -3.80
CA TYR A 1122 67.15 16.66 -2.97
C TYR A 1122 67.77 15.76 -1.89
N GLY A 1123 69.05 15.37 -1.99
CA GLY A 1123 69.68 14.37 -1.11
C GLY A 1123 69.56 14.69 0.39
N ALA A 1124 69.73 15.95 0.78
CA ALA A 1124 69.61 16.40 2.17
C ALA A 1124 68.17 16.36 2.73
N ALA A 1125 67.16 16.31 1.86
CA ALA A 1125 65.75 16.10 2.21
C ALA A 1125 65.38 14.60 2.16
N MET A 1126 65.84 13.89 1.13
CA MET A 1126 65.63 12.45 0.95
C MET A 1126 66.26 11.61 2.08
N ALA A 1127 67.44 11.99 2.57
CA ALA A 1127 68.11 11.34 3.71
C ALA A 1127 67.37 11.51 5.06
N LYS A 1128 66.22 12.19 5.07
CA LYS A 1128 65.28 12.30 6.21
C LYS A 1128 63.87 11.82 5.87
N GLY A 1129 63.66 11.34 4.63
CA GLY A 1129 62.38 10.88 4.11
C GLY A 1129 62.26 9.35 4.08
N PRO A 1130 61.06 8.82 3.84
CA PRO A 1130 60.77 7.38 3.93
C PRO A 1130 61.46 6.51 2.87
N HIS A 1131 61.95 7.11 1.77
CA HIS A 1131 62.71 6.41 0.71
C HIS A 1131 64.21 6.78 0.68
N SER A 1132 64.78 7.20 1.82
CA SER A 1132 66.22 7.49 2.00
C SER A 1132 67.12 6.44 1.36
N ASP A 1133 66.97 5.17 1.75
CA ASP A 1133 67.93 4.13 1.41
C ASP A 1133 67.83 3.74 -0.07
N THR A 1134 66.63 3.78 -0.63
CA THR A 1134 66.37 3.60 -2.07
C THR A 1134 67.02 4.72 -2.89
N PHE A 1135 66.91 5.98 -2.46
CA PHE A 1135 67.53 7.11 -3.15
C PHE A 1135 69.07 7.06 -3.05
N ASN A 1136 69.61 6.76 -1.88
CA ASN A 1136 71.06 6.61 -1.66
C ASN A 1136 71.65 5.46 -2.49
N LEU A 1137 70.90 4.36 -2.70
CA LEU A 1137 71.31 3.25 -3.58
C LEU A 1137 71.38 3.68 -5.06
N LEU A 1138 70.46 4.54 -5.52
CA LEU A 1138 70.37 4.97 -6.92
C LEU A 1138 71.44 5.99 -7.31
N VAL A 1139 71.95 6.80 -6.37
CA VAL A 1139 72.98 7.83 -6.64
C VAL A 1139 74.33 7.52 -5.99
N GLY A 1140 74.56 6.28 -5.57
CA GLY A 1140 75.84 5.79 -5.04
C GLY A 1140 76.74 5.10 -6.07
N ASP A 1141 78.04 5.03 -5.78
CA ASP A 1141 79.10 4.45 -6.65
C ASP A 1141 79.08 2.90 -6.76
N GLY A 1142 77.91 2.26 -6.67
CA GLY A 1142 77.79 0.80 -6.74
C GLY A 1142 77.84 0.20 -8.16
N GLU A 1143 77.78 -1.13 -8.25
CA GLU A 1143 77.73 -1.81 -9.56
C GLU A 1143 76.46 -1.46 -10.34
N LYS A 1144 76.60 -0.55 -11.32
CA LYS A 1144 75.50 -0.01 -12.13
C LYS A 1144 74.59 -1.08 -12.73
N SER A 1145 75.13 -2.25 -13.10
CA SER A 1145 74.33 -3.37 -13.62
C SER A 1145 73.33 -3.92 -12.59
N ALA A 1146 73.79 -4.21 -11.37
CA ALA A 1146 72.94 -4.73 -10.29
C ALA A 1146 71.92 -3.71 -9.80
N ILE A 1147 72.31 -2.42 -9.72
CA ILE A 1147 71.38 -1.34 -9.37
C ILE A 1147 70.31 -1.19 -10.46
N SER A 1148 70.67 -1.32 -11.74
CA SER A 1148 69.74 -1.10 -12.85
C SER A 1148 68.55 -2.07 -12.84
N SER A 1149 68.73 -3.36 -12.53
CA SER A 1149 67.62 -4.31 -12.44
C SER A 1149 66.72 -4.08 -11.22
N ILE A 1150 67.28 -3.62 -10.10
CA ILE A 1150 66.51 -3.22 -8.91
C ILE A 1150 65.67 -1.98 -9.22
N ALA A 1151 66.25 -1.01 -9.94
CA ALA A 1151 65.58 0.19 -10.40
C ALA A 1151 64.43 -0.12 -11.38
N ASP A 1152 64.67 -1.04 -12.33
CA ASP A 1152 63.68 -1.57 -13.28
C ASP A 1152 62.51 -2.26 -12.58
N GLU A 1153 62.72 -2.95 -11.45
CA GLU A 1153 61.66 -3.57 -10.64
C GLU A 1153 60.87 -2.51 -9.84
N LEU A 1154 61.56 -1.61 -9.14
CA LEU A 1154 60.94 -0.58 -8.29
C LEU A 1154 59.98 0.33 -9.08
N GLY A 1155 60.38 0.78 -10.27
CA GLY A 1155 59.58 1.70 -11.08
C GLY A 1155 58.26 1.11 -11.58
N LYS A 1156 58.23 -0.19 -11.91
CA LYS A 1156 57.02 -0.90 -12.35
C LYS A 1156 55.94 -0.92 -11.27
N VAL A 1157 56.35 -1.06 -10.00
CA VAL A 1157 55.42 -1.22 -8.87
C VAL A 1157 54.81 0.11 -8.45
N ALA A 1158 55.60 1.19 -8.43
CA ALA A 1158 55.14 2.51 -7.97
C ALA A 1158 54.15 3.17 -8.95
N GLN A 1159 54.54 3.35 -10.22
CA GLN A 1159 53.77 4.19 -11.16
C GLN A 1159 52.40 3.61 -11.52
N ALA A 1160 52.24 2.28 -11.47
CA ALA A 1160 50.95 1.63 -11.67
C ALA A 1160 49.93 1.93 -10.55
N GLN A 1161 50.41 2.29 -9.35
CA GLN A 1161 49.58 2.54 -8.17
C GLN A 1161 49.19 4.02 -8.05
N ASP A 1162 50.15 4.96 -8.16
CA ASP A 1162 49.95 6.39 -7.85
C ASP A 1162 48.76 7.03 -8.58
N PHE A 1163 48.64 6.86 -9.90
CA PHE A 1163 47.55 7.47 -10.69
C PHE A 1163 46.17 6.94 -10.29
N MET A 1164 46.03 5.61 -10.16
CA MET A 1164 44.75 4.99 -9.81
C MET A 1164 44.42 5.19 -8.31
N ALA A 1165 45.42 5.39 -7.45
CA ALA A 1165 45.20 5.75 -6.05
C ALA A 1165 44.56 7.13 -5.93
N ASN A 1166 45.18 8.17 -6.53
CA ASN A 1166 44.64 9.54 -6.55
C ASN A 1166 43.19 9.57 -7.09
N TYR A 1167 42.93 8.85 -8.18
CA TYR A 1167 41.58 8.79 -8.77
C TYR A 1167 40.58 7.99 -7.93
N ARG A 1168 41.01 7.00 -7.14
CA ARG A 1168 40.14 6.22 -6.21
C ARG A 1168 39.88 6.98 -4.90
N GLU A 1169 40.80 7.84 -4.49
CA GLU A 1169 40.65 8.78 -3.36
C GLU A 1169 39.61 9.87 -3.72
N ARG A 1170 39.79 10.56 -4.85
CA ARG A 1170 38.82 11.54 -5.40
C ARG A 1170 37.43 10.95 -5.70
N LEU A 1171 37.29 9.63 -5.82
CA LEU A 1171 36.00 8.93 -5.95
C LEU A 1171 35.32 8.70 -4.60
N LYS A 1172 36.09 8.42 -3.54
CA LYS A 1172 35.61 8.23 -2.16
C LYS A 1172 35.20 9.55 -1.50
N ASP A 1173 36.03 10.58 -1.64
CA ASP A 1173 35.81 11.88 -0.98
C ASP A 1173 34.70 12.72 -1.66
N GLY A 1174 34.04 12.16 -2.69
CA GLY A 1174 33.03 12.86 -3.48
C GLY A 1174 33.60 14.00 -4.34
N GLU A 1175 34.93 14.15 -4.43
CA GLU A 1175 35.55 15.24 -5.19
C GLU A 1175 35.28 15.13 -6.69
N LEU A 1176 35.14 13.92 -7.26
CA LEU A 1176 34.69 13.77 -8.65
C LEU A 1176 33.27 14.33 -8.90
N SER A 1177 32.45 14.50 -7.86
CA SER A 1177 31.15 15.19 -7.87
C SER A 1177 31.21 16.65 -7.41
N GLN A 1178 32.40 17.20 -7.09
CA GLN A 1178 32.63 18.61 -6.72
C GLN A 1178 33.64 19.35 -7.61
N VAL A 1179 34.42 18.62 -8.42
CA VAL A 1179 35.32 19.15 -9.47
C VAL A 1179 34.55 19.40 -10.80
N ASN A 1180 33.22 19.51 -10.72
CA ASN A 1180 32.30 19.93 -11.77
C ASN A 1180 31.27 20.90 -11.17
#